data_AF-A0A952HHJ8-F1
#
_entry.id   AF-A0A952HHJ8-F1
#
_cell.length_a   1.000
_cell.length_b   1.000
_cell.length_c   1.000
_cell.angle_alpha   90.00
_cell.angle_beta   90.00
_cell.angle_gamma   90.00
#
_symmetry.space_group_name_H-M   'P 1'
#
loop_
_entity.id
_entity.type
_entity.pdbx_description
1 polymer ?
#
loop_
_entity_poly.entity_id
_entity_poly.type
_entity_poly.pdbx_seq_one_letter_code
_entity_poly.pdbx_strand_id
1 'polypeptide(L)'
;WPEVLKERSRSNPAAHRSALIRLEAERLKRNPPTGPVIAAGSTGSIPATAELLGVIAGLPNGAVVLPGLDRELDDASFAAISAPGARPATLGHPQYGLAKLIGGIGIPRRDVEEIGEAAGPLALRAALVGEALRPAETTEFWTETRSRFSAGDIEQALAGVTLVEAANERDEAAAIAIVLKRAAETPGKRAALVTGDRALARRVSAELLRFGVVADDSGGAPLANTPAATLLRLALQAAFRPGDPVGLLSLLKHPLLGLGLDRQIVRKAAELVELVALRGGTGRPDIASLDQLFEARLAGLSGDSRQPFWFSRLSVRSIEQARDMLSRLTDALSVLTAMRVESDADIATLTRASVGALEALGRAADGSVTALYAGDAGEKLAELLRGLVAASSPFTFPASEWPDVMEALIAPETVKPAQGTDRNIAIWGALEARLQSVDTLVIGGLNEGVWPRKPESDRFMSRLMKTGIDLEPPERRIGLAAHDFQMAMGTKQVVLTRAARSGDAPAVPSRWLQRMLTFIGKEQATVLGRRGDMLLSWARALDAGERKDFAARPQPKPPLSLRPQHFSVTEIETLRRDPYAVYARRILGLMPLEPLIRDPGAAERGTLFHEILHLFSRRVEDPRAPGALAALVEAGRVCFADAALPPDIEAVWWPRFEKLAGNIIEWEHTRADAVARRHAEERAEKTIVGRTGVTLSGYADRVDLLAGGMADILDYKTGSSPSKAQAHTLLSPQLALEGALLRRGAFKELGIREPSQLAFVRLKPNGEVFEESILEYNRKPRTANDLSEEAWARLERLLFHYADPATGYLSRALPFREGDADGDYDHLARVLEWSAGGASDDEADG
;
A
#
# COMPACT_ATOMS: atom_id res chain seq x y z
N TRP A 1 -15.60 4.57 -36.87
CA TRP A 1 -14.33 5.34 -36.77
C TRP A 1 -13.79 5.79 -38.13
N PRO A 2 -13.55 4.92 -39.14
CA PRO A 2 -13.13 5.37 -40.48
C PRO A 2 -14.10 6.38 -41.12
N GLU A 3 -15.41 6.18 -40.94
CA GLU A 3 -16.44 7.12 -41.39
C GLU A 3 -16.34 8.49 -40.71
N VAL A 4 -16.11 8.53 -39.39
CA VAL A 4 -15.90 9.78 -38.63
C VAL A 4 -14.66 10.53 -39.11
N LEU A 5 -13.57 9.80 -39.40
CA LEU A 5 -12.36 10.41 -39.96
C LEU A 5 -12.63 11.00 -41.35
N LYS A 6 -13.38 10.28 -42.19
CA LYS A 6 -13.80 10.74 -43.53
C LYS A 6 -14.69 11.98 -43.44
N GLU A 7 -15.70 11.97 -42.56
CA GLU A 7 -16.60 13.09 -42.31
C GLU A 7 -15.82 14.34 -41.86
N ARG A 8 -14.86 14.16 -40.95
CA ARG A 8 -14.02 15.26 -40.43
C ARG A 8 -12.87 15.65 -41.35
N SER A 9 -12.72 15.00 -42.51
CA SER A 9 -11.56 15.18 -43.41
C SER A 9 -10.21 15.03 -42.69
N ARG A 10 -10.13 14.05 -41.77
CA ARG A 10 -8.91 13.71 -41.01
C ARG A 10 -8.42 12.31 -41.40
N SER A 11 -7.14 12.05 -41.16
CA SER A 11 -6.56 10.71 -41.32
C SER A 11 -6.13 10.15 -39.97
N ASN A 12 -6.18 8.83 -39.82
CA ASN A 12 -5.62 8.16 -38.67
C ASN A 12 -4.09 8.35 -38.67
N PRO A 13 -3.44 8.71 -37.54
CA PRO A 13 -1.99 8.95 -37.49
C PRO A 13 -1.15 7.79 -38.06
N ALA A 14 -1.51 6.54 -37.80
CA ALA A 14 -0.79 5.37 -38.31
C ALA A 14 -0.96 5.18 -39.82
N ALA A 15 -2.18 5.40 -40.33
CA ALA A 15 -2.47 5.34 -41.76
C ALA A 15 -1.75 6.46 -42.52
N HIS A 16 -1.80 7.69 -41.98
CA HIS A 16 -1.11 8.85 -42.53
C HIS A 16 0.41 8.62 -42.59
N ARG A 17 1.04 8.19 -41.48
CA ARG A 17 2.46 7.84 -41.44
C ARG A 17 2.82 6.80 -42.51
N SER A 18 2.03 5.74 -42.63
CA SER A 18 2.29 4.66 -43.59
C SER A 18 2.14 5.14 -45.04
N ALA A 19 1.15 5.99 -45.32
CA ALA A 19 0.96 6.60 -46.63
C ALA A 19 2.13 7.53 -46.99
N LEU A 20 2.60 8.37 -46.05
CA LEU A 20 3.76 9.25 -46.27
C LEU A 20 5.03 8.46 -46.58
N ILE A 21 5.30 7.38 -45.83
CA ILE A 21 6.46 6.50 -46.08
C ILE A 21 6.40 5.88 -47.48
N ARG A 22 5.23 5.40 -47.90
CA ARG A 22 5.04 4.83 -49.25
C ARG A 22 5.17 5.89 -50.35
N LEU A 23 4.63 7.08 -50.13
CA LEU A 23 4.79 8.19 -51.08
C LEU A 23 6.27 8.57 -51.25
N GLU A 24 7.04 8.54 -50.15
CA GLU A 24 8.48 8.78 -50.21
C GLU A 24 9.22 7.65 -50.96
N ALA A 25 8.82 6.39 -50.75
CA ALA A 25 9.34 5.27 -51.51
C ALA A 25 9.07 5.43 -53.02
N GLU A 26 7.85 5.81 -53.40
CA GLU A 26 7.49 6.06 -54.80
C GLU A 26 8.13 7.33 -55.38
N ARG A 27 8.43 8.34 -54.56
CA ARG A 27 9.23 9.51 -54.96
C ARG A 27 10.65 9.10 -55.31
N LEU A 28 11.29 8.31 -54.44
CA LEU A 28 12.66 7.83 -54.63
C LEU A 28 12.78 6.94 -55.87
N LYS A 29 11.79 6.08 -56.14
CA LYS A 29 11.74 5.28 -57.38
C LYS A 29 11.65 6.13 -58.64
N ARG A 30 10.72 7.11 -58.64
CA ARG A 30 10.47 7.95 -59.83
C ARG A 30 11.62 8.89 -60.13
N ASN A 31 12.18 9.52 -59.08
CA ASN A 31 13.27 10.49 -59.18
C ASN A 31 14.40 10.13 -58.19
N PRO A 32 15.24 9.13 -58.51
CA PRO A 32 16.39 8.78 -57.69
C PRO A 32 17.32 9.98 -57.48
N PRO A 33 17.72 10.30 -56.23
CA PRO A 33 18.71 11.34 -55.98
C PRO A 33 20.06 11.02 -56.63
N THR A 34 20.83 12.04 -57.00
CA THR A 34 22.19 11.88 -57.53
C THR A 34 23.20 11.47 -56.45
N GLY A 35 22.99 11.93 -55.21
CA GLY A 35 23.81 11.57 -54.04
C GLY A 35 23.38 10.26 -53.36
N PRO A 36 24.14 9.81 -52.35
CA PRO A 36 23.83 8.58 -51.64
C PRO A 36 22.54 8.68 -50.82
N VAL A 37 21.76 7.59 -50.80
CA VAL A 37 20.56 7.45 -49.97
C VAL A 37 20.77 6.27 -49.02
N ILE A 38 20.96 6.56 -47.73
CA ILE A 38 21.33 5.54 -46.74
C ILE A 38 20.24 5.44 -45.68
N ALA A 39 19.76 4.22 -45.43
CA ALA A 39 18.91 3.92 -44.28
C ALA A 39 19.67 2.99 -43.32
N ALA A 40 19.88 3.41 -42.07
CA ALA A 40 20.67 2.67 -41.09
C ALA A 40 19.88 2.40 -39.79
N GLY A 41 20.09 1.23 -39.20
CA GLY A 41 19.58 0.89 -37.87
C GLY A 41 18.10 0.49 -37.79
N SER A 42 17.43 0.33 -38.94
CA SER A 42 16.04 -0.12 -38.99
C SER A 42 15.94 -1.64 -39.16
N THR A 43 15.05 -2.27 -38.40
CA THR A 43 14.70 -3.69 -38.53
C THR A 43 13.51 -3.93 -39.46
N GLY A 44 13.03 -2.89 -40.17
CA GLY A 44 11.93 -3.02 -41.14
C GLY A 44 10.60 -3.48 -40.53
N SER A 45 10.34 -3.13 -39.26
CA SER A 45 9.26 -3.78 -38.52
C SER A 45 7.86 -3.40 -38.99
N ILE A 46 7.68 -2.25 -39.64
CA ILE A 46 6.42 -1.79 -40.23
C ILE A 46 6.46 -2.11 -41.74
N PRO A 47 5.40 -2.69 -42.35
CA PRO A 47 5.39 -3.03 -43.77
C PRO A 47 5.79 -1.87 -44.69
N ALA A 48 5.20 -0.69 -44.50
CA ALA A 48 5.56 0.50 -45.28
C ALA A 48 7.05 0.88 -45.14
N THR A 49 7.65 0.70 -43.97
CA THR A 49 9.09 0.94 -43.78
C THR A 49 9.92 -0.13 -44.48
N ALA A 50 9.54 -1.41 -44.43
CA ALA A 50 10.23 -2.47 -45.18
C ALA A 50 10.16 -2.23 -46.70
N GLU A 51 9.00 -1.78 -47.21
CA GLU A 51 8.82 -1.37 -48.61
C GLU A 51 9.81 -0.24 -48.96
N LEU A 52 9.89 0.82 -48.15
CA LEU A 52 10.84 1.92 -48.34
C LEU A 52 12.31 1.44 -48.30
N LEU A 53 12.67 0.56 -47.36
CA LEU A 53 14.02 0.00 -47.27
C LEU A 53 14.37 -0.81 -48.53
N GLY A 54 13.44 -1.61 -49.04
CA GLY A 54 13.63 -2.32 -50.31
C GLY A 54 13.83 -1.39 -51.49
N VAL A 55 13.11 -0.27 -51.54
CA VAL A 55 13.35 0.78 -52.54
C VAL A 55 14.75 1.34 -52.42
N ILE A 56 15.16 1.75 -51.22
CA ILE A 56 16.48 2.35 -50.98
C ILE A 56 17.58 1.37 -51.35
N ALA A 57 17.46 0.09 -50.99
CA ALA A 57 18.43 -0.95 -51.34
C ALA A 57 18.58 -1.14 -52.87
N GLY A 58 17.53 -0.85 -53.65
CA GLY A 58 17.54 -0.96 -55.12
C GLY A 58 17.96 0.31 -55.87
N LEU A 59 18.24 1.43 -55.19
CA LEU A 59 18.69 2.66 -55.85
C LEU A 59 20.17 2.54 -56.27
N PRO A 60 20.59 3.20 -57.38
CA PRO A 60 21.99 3.13 -57.86
C PRO A 60 23.04 3.54 -56.81
N ASN A 61 22.73 4.53 -55.97
CA ASN A 61 23.57 5.00 -54.85
C ASN A 61 22.87 4.77 -53.50
N GLY A 62 22.07 3.71 -53.40
CA GLY A 62 21.30 3.39 -52.21
C GLY A 62 22.00 2.35 -51.32
N ALA A 63 21.86 2.49 -50.00
CA ALA A 63 22.37 1.49 -49.06
C ALA A 63 21.44 1.31 -47.85
N VAL A 64 21.30 0.08 -47.39
CA VAL A 64 20.58 -0.27 -46.15
C VAL A 64 21.55 -0.94 -45.19
N VAL A 65 21.76 -0.34 -44.01
CA VAL A 65 22.62 -0.86 -42.95
C VAL A 65 21.78 -1.55 -41.89
N LEU A 66 21.90 -2.87 -41.81
CA LEU A 66 21.13 -3.71 -40.89
C LEU A 66 21.84 -3.82 -39.53
N PRO A 67 21.14 -3.60 -38.40
CA PRO A 67 21.76 -3.71 -37.08
C PRO A 67 21.85 -5.17 -36.63
N GLY A 68 23.07 -5.74 -36.61
CA GLY A 68 23.33 -7.05 -35.99
C GLY A 68 22.67 -8.24 -36.69
N LEU A 69 22.69 -8.25 -38.04
CA LEU A 69 22.33 -9.45 -38.81
C LEU A 69 23.38 -10.54 -38.57
N ASP A 70 22.94 -11.69 -38.09
CA ASP A 70 23.82 -12.84 -37.82
C ASP A 70 24.21 -13.55 -39.14
N ARG A 71 25.49 -13.44 -39.52
CA ARG A 71 26.07 -14.07 -40.71
C ARG A 71 26.68 -15.45 -40.42
N GLU A 72 26.87 -15.79 -39.14
CA GLU A 72 27.62 -16.98 -38.69
C GLU A 72 26.71 -18.17 -38.39
N LEU A 73 25.46 -17.92 -37.99
CA LEU A 73 24.49 -19.00 -37.74
C LEU A 73 24.38 -19.90 -38.97
N ASP A 74 24.38 -21.23 -38.81
CA ASP A 74 24.31 -22.14 -39.96
C ASP A 74 22.98 -22.00 -40.74
N ASP A 75 23.02 -22.35 -42.03
CA ASP A 75 21.87 -22.17 -42.93
C ASP A 75 20.63 -22.96 -42.49
N ALA A 76 20.81 -24.14 -41.89
CA ALA A 76 19.69 -24.94 -41.39
C ALA A 76 18.97 -24.23 -40.23
N SER A 77 19.73 -23.69 -39.28
CA SER A 77 19.21 -22.91 -38.16
C SER A 77 18.62 -21.58 -38.60
N PHE A 78 19.24 -20.90 -39.57
CA PHE A 78 18.69 -19.66 -40.11
C PHE A 78 17.37 -19.90 -40.86
N ALA A 79 17.29 -20.97 -41.66
CA ALA A 79 16.08 -21.37 -42.38
C ALA A 79 14.92 -21.68 -41.42
N ALA A 80 15.20 -22.28 -40.25
CA ALA A 80 14.19 -22.54 -39.23
C ALA A 80 13.51 -21.26 -38.72
N ILE A 81 14.23 -20.12 -38.74
CA ILE A 81 13.69 -18.81 -38.32
C ILE A 81 12.69 -18.25 -39.35
N SER A 82 12.97 -18.45 -40.64
CA SER A 82 12.20 -17.90 -41.77
C SER A 82 11.15 -18.86 -42.34
N ALA A 83 10.94 -20.03 -41.74
CA ALA A 83 10.05 -21.06 -42.28
C ALA A 83 8.58 -20.58 -42.40
N PRO A 84 7.86 -20.89 -43.50
CA PRO A 84 6.43 -20.60 -43.64
C PRO A 84 5.61 -21.31 -42.55
N GLY A 85 4.66 -20.60 -41.94
CA GLY A 85 3.86 -21.17 -40.84
C GLY A 85 4.64 -21.33 -39.53
N ALA A 86 5.72 -20.56 -39.35
CA ALA A 86 6.55 -20.57 -38.14
C ALA A 86 5.70 -20.56 -36.86
N ARG A 87 6.06 -21.46 -35.93
CA ARG A 87 5.40 -21.53 -34.62
C ARG A 87 5.57 -20.18 -33.90
N PRO A 88 4.63 -19.79 -33.03
CA PRO A 88 4.76 -18.55 -32.26
C PRO A 88 6.09 -18.40 -31.50
N ALA A 89 6.73 -19.52 -31.12
CA ALA A 89 8.04 -19.54 -30.48
C ALA A 89 9.17 -18.98 -31.37
N THR A 90 9.14 -19.26 -32.68
CA THR A 90 10.15 -18.82 -33.65
C THR A 90 10.14 -17.30 -33.87
N LEU A 91 8.96 -16.67 -33.70
CA LEU A 91 8.79 -15.21 -33.73
C LEU A 91 9.50 -14.51 -32.56
N GLY A 92 9.84 -15.28 -31.52
CA GLY A 92 10.61 -14.82 -30.36
C GLY A 92 12.13 -14.81 -30.56
N HIS A 93 12.64 -15.19 -31.74
CA HIS A 93 14.07 -15.21 -32.04
C HIS A 93 14.60 -13.80 -32.42
N PRO A 94 15.81 -13.40 -31.97
CA PRO A 94 16.37 -12.07 -32.25
C PRO A 94 16.49 -11.74 -33.75
N GLN A 95 16.82 -12.75 -34.58
CA GLN A 95 17.05 -12.56 -36.02
C GLN A 95 15.76 -12.62 -36.88
N TYR A 96 14.59 -12.92 -36.30
CA TYR A 96 13.35 -13.09 -37.08
C TYR A 96 12.97 -11.85 -37.89
N GLY A 97 13.06 -10.66 -37.28
CA GLY A 97 12.71 -9.41 -37.95
C GLY A 97 13.61 -9.11 -39.15
N LEU A 98 14.92 -9.34 -39.01
CA LEU A 98 15.90 -9.13 -40.06
C LEU A 98 15.78 -10.17 -41.17
N ALA A 99 15.57 -11.45 -40.82
CA ALA A 99 15.32 -12.52 -41.78
C ALA A 99 14.08 -12.23 -42.65
N LYS A 100 12.98 -11.76 -42.04
CA LYS A 100 11.78 -11.33 -42.76
C LYS A 100 12.05 -10.12 -43.65
N LEU A 101 12.85 -9.15 -43.20
CA LEU A 101 13.19 -7.96 -43.98
C LEU A 101 14.00 -8.34 -45.24
N ILE A 102 15.11 -9.07 -45.10
CA ILE A 102 15.94 -9.44 -46.26
C ILE A 102 15.17 -10.35 -47.24
N GLY A 103 14.32 -11.25 -46.72
CA GLY A 103 13.42 -12.06 -47.53
C GLY A 103 12.38 -11.22 -48.28
N GLY A 104 11.86 -10.15 -47.66
CA GLY A 104 10.96 -9.20 -48.30
C GLY A 104 11.63 -8.30 -49.34
N ILE A 105 12.92 -7.99 -49.17
CA ILE A 105 13.74 -7.27 -50.17
C ILE A 105 14.12 -8.22 -51.33
N GLY A 106 14.24 -9.51 -51.07
CA GLY A 106 14.60 -10.53 -52.05
C GLY A 106 16.10 -10.80 -52.17
N ILE A 107 16.89 -10.47 -51.13
CA ILE A 107 18.34 -10.72 -51.08
C ILE A 107 18.67 -11.89 -50.14
N PRO A 108 19.56 -12.81 -50.52
CA PRO A 108 20.01 -13.85 -49.61
C PRO A 108 20.98 -13.27 -48.57
N ARG A 109 20.99 -13.86 -47.37
CA ARG A 109 21.83 -13.43 -46.25
C ARG A 109 23.32 -13.30 -46.59
N ARG A 110 23.84 -14.21 -47.42
CA ARG A 110 25.25 -14.23 -47.85
C ARG A 110 25.66 -13.01 -48.69
N ASP A 111 24.70 -12.35 -49.32
CA ASP A 111 24.92 -11.15 -50.15
C ASP A 111 24.93 -9.87 -49.29
N VAL A 112 24.66 -9.98 -47.98
CA VAL A 112 24.82 -8.87 -47.04
C VAL A 112 26.27 -8.80 -46.57
N GLU A 113 26.90 -7.67 -46.83
CA GLU A 113 28.27 -7.37 -46.44
C GLU A 113 28.34 -6.78 -45.02
N GLU A 114 29.45 -7.06 -44.32
CA GLU A 114 29.71 -6.49 -43.01
C GLU A 114 30.41 -5.13 -43.16
N ILE A 115 29.95 -4.14 -42.39
CA ILE A 115 30.47 -2.78 -42.43
C ILE A 115 31.38 -2.56 -41.22
N GLY A 116 32.68 -2.46 -41.49
CA GLY A 116 33.72 -2.32 -40.47
C GLY A 116 34.17 -3.66 -39.90
N GLU A 117 35.25 -3.62 -39.12
CA GLU A 117 35.80 -4.82 -38.45
C GLU A 117 35.64 -4.67 -36.93
N ALA A 118 34.97 -5.63 -36.30
CA ALA A 118 34.86 -5.69 -34.85
C ALA A 118 36.17 -6.17 -34.24
N ALA A 119 36.58 -5.59 -33.11
CA ALA A 119 37.72 -6.10 -32.35
C ALA A 119 37.50 -7.58 -31.97
N GLY A 120 38.56 -8.40 -32.05
CA GLY A 120 38.50 -9.85 -31.83
C GLY A 120 37.60 -10.30 -30.65
N PRO A 121 37.75 -9.75 -29.43
CA PRO A 121 36.89 -10.09 -28.31
C PRO A 121 35.40 -9.81 -28.52
N LEU A 122 35.03 -8.73 -29.23
CA LEU A 122 33.63 -8.41 -29.52
C LEU A 122 33.08 -9.28 -30.65
N ALA A 123 33.89 -9.62 -31.66
CA ALA A 123 33.52 -10.58 -32.70
C ALA A 123 33.25 -11.97 -32.09
N LEU A 124 34.16 -12.46 -31.22
CA LEU A 124 33.98 -13.71 -30.48
C LEU A 124 32.72 -13.68 -29.61
N ARG A 125 32.44 -12.57 -28.93
CA ARG A 125 31.22 -12.42 -28.12
C ARG A 125 29.97 -12.44 -28.98
N ALA A 126 29.96 -11.76 -30.13
CA ALA A 126 28.83 -11.75 -31.05
C ALA A 126 28.50 -13.17 -31.54
N ALA A 127 29.52 -13.92 -31.97
CA ALA A 127 29.36 -15.33 -32.38
C ALA A 127 28.85 -16.22 -31.23
N LEU A 128 29.43 -16.07 -30.03
CA LEU A 128 29.02 -16.83 -28.84
C LEU A 128 27.57 -16.54 -28.44
N VAL A 129 27.15 -15.27 -28.44
CA VAL A 129 25.77 -14.88 -28.10
C VAL A 129 24.80 -15.34 -29.19
N GLY A 130 25.18 -15.28 -30.47
CA GLY A 130 24.40 -15.84 -31.58
C GLY A 130 24.12 -17.33 -31.37
N GLU A 131 25.16 -18.10 -31.05
CA GLU A 131 25.03 -19.53 -30.73
C GLU A 131 24.18 -19.79 -29.48
N ALA A 132 24.38 -19.03 -28.40
CA ALA A 132 23.56 -19.16 -27.20
C ALA A 132 22.07 -18.82 -27.45
N LEU A 133 21.76 -17.96 -28.42
CA LEU A 133 20.39 -17.55 -28.74
C LEU A 133 19.79 -18.29 -29.94
N ARG A 134 20.49 -19.29 -30.50
CA ARG A 134 20.04 -20.20 -31.57
C ARG A 134 18.58 -20.65 -31.39
N PRO A 135 17.82 -20.92 -32.46
CA PRO A 135 16.45 -21.41 -32.35
C PRO A 135 16.31 -22.64 -31.45
N ALA A 136 15.16 -22.76 -30.78
CA ALA A 136 14.89 -23.90 -29.88
C ALA A 136 14.91 -25.23 -30.66
N GLU A 137 14.49 -25.19 -31.92
CA GLU A 137 14.40 -26.31 -32.85
C GLU A 137 15.74 -26.86 -33.30
N THR A 138 16.85 -26.14 -33.08
CA THR A 138 18.19 -26.58 -33.48
C THR A 138 19.18 -26.56 -32.31
N THR A 139 18.66 -26.48 -31.07
CA THR A 139 19.48 -26.39 -29.84
C THR A 139 20.35 -27.64 -29.61
N GLU A 140 20.00 -28.79 -30.20
CA GLU A 140 20.81 -30.01 -30.20
C GLU A 140 22.23 -29.80 -30.77
N PHE A 141 22.42 -28.82 -31.66
CA PHE A 141 23.73 -28.50 -32.23
C PHE A 141 24.67 -27.79 -31.25
N TRP A 142 24.20 -27.34 -30.07
CA TRP A 142 25.07 -26.71 -29.07
C TRP A 142 26.27 -27.57 -28.67
N THR A 143 26.11 -28.90 -28.61
CA THR A 143 27.22 -29.80 -28.25
C THR A 143 28.36 -29.67 -29.26
N GLU A 144 28.03 -29.56 -30.55
CA GLU A 144 29.00 -29.38 -31.62
C GLU A 144 29.52 -27.94 -31.65
N THR A 145 28.64 -26.92 -31.63
CA THR A 145 29.07 -25.53 -31.80
C THR A 145 29.83 -24.99 -30.59
N ARG A 146 29.56 -25.50 -29.39
CA ARG A 146 30.33 -25.15 -28.19
C ARG A 146 31.79 -25.58 -28.28
N SER A 147 32.09 -26.66 -29.01
CA SER A 147 33.46 -27.13 -29.23
C SER A 147 34.30 -26.21 -30.11
N ARG A 148 33.65 -25.30 -30.87
CA ARG A 148 34.31 -24.27 -31.69
C ARG A 148 34.94 -23.16 -30.86
N PHE A 149 34.53 -23.02 -29.59
CA PHE A 149 35.05 -22.00 -28.68
C PHE A 149 35.93 -22.66 -27.63
N SER A 150 37.23 -22.34 -27.65
CA SER A 150 38.13 -22.72 -26.57
C SER A 150 37.79 -21.98 -25.27
N ALA A 151 38.29 -22.45 -24.14
CA ALA A 151 38.13 -21.73 -22.87
C ALA A 151 38.71 -20.30 -22.93
N GLY A 152 39.83 -20.13 -23.66
CA GLY A 152 40.45 -18.82 -23.88
C GLY A 152 39.60 -17.90 -24.74
N ASP A 153 38.93 -18.42 -25.78
CA ASP A 153 38.04 -17.63 -26.62
C ASP A 153 36.84 -17.09 -25.82
N ILE A 154 36.29 -17.92 -24.93
CA ILE A 154 35.16 -17.53 -24.08
C ILE A 154 35.60 -16.51 -23.04
N GLU A 155 36.77 -16.68 -22.44
CA GLU A 155 37.34 -15.71 -21.51
C GLU A 155 37.56 -14.35 -22.17
N GLN A 156 38.11 -14.32 -23.39
CA GLN A 156 38.29 -13.10 -24.17
C GLN A 156 36.94 -12.48 -24.53
N ALA A 157 36.00 -13.28 -25.04
CA ALA A 157 34.65 -12.83 -25.38
C ALA A 157 33.97 -12.15 -24.19
N LEU A 158 34.09 -12.73 -22.99
CA LEU A 158 33.41 -12.30 -21.78
C LEU A 158 34.26 -11.44 -20.85
N ALA A 159 35.45 -11.00 -21.27
CA ALA A 159 36.36 -10.18 -20.46
C ALA A 159 35.70 -8.88 -19.96
N GLY A 160 34.83 -8.27 -20.77
CA GLY A 160 34.07 -7.06 -20.42
C GLY A 160 32.65 -7.31 -19.90
N VAL A 161 32.29 -8.55 -19.56
CA VAL A 161 30.95 -8.90 -19.06
C VAL A 161 31.01 -9.15 -17.55
N THR A 162 30.02 -8.67 -16.81
CA THR A 162 29.83 -8.93 -15.37
C THR A 162 28.40 -9.40 -15.12
N LEU A 163 28.21 -10.36 -14.21
CA LEU A 163 26.89 -10.83 -13.79
C LEU A 163 26.68 -10.52 -12.31
N VAL A 164 25.63 -9.76 -12.00
CA VAL A 164 25.18 -9.46 -10.64
C VAL A 164 23.90 -10.23 -10.33
N GLU A 165 23.96 -11.16 -9.38
CA GLU A 165 22.79 -11.86 -8.85
C GLU A 165 22.51 -11.38 -7.42
N ALA A 166 21.63 -10.38 -7.32
CA ALA A 166 21.26 -9.76 -6.06
C ALA A 166 20.21 -10.59 -5.31
N ALA A 167 20.18 -10.52 -3.98
CA ALA A 167 19.19 -11.23 -3.18
C ALA A 167 17.76 -10.68 -3.40
N ASN A 168 17.64 -9.38 -3.64
CA ASN A 168 16.39 -8.65 -3.79
C ASN A 168 16.58 -7.40 -4.69
N GLU A 169 15.48 -6.74 -5.05
CA GLU A 169 15.47 -5.56 -5.93
C GLU A 169 16.21 -4.33 -5.36
N ARG A 170 16.35 -4.21 -4.04
CA ARG A 170 17.10 -3.12 -3.40
C ARG A 170 18.60 -3.33 -3.58
N ASP A 171 19.09 -4.54 -3.29
CA ASP A 171 20.48 -4.93 -3.50
C ASP A 171 20.87 -4.77 -4.98
N GLU A 172 19.97 -5.13 -5.90
CA GLU A 172 20.18 -4.93 -7.35
C GLU A 172 20.32 -3.44 -7.68
N ALA A 173 19.40 -2.61 -7.22
CA ALA A 173 19.43 -1.17 -7.50
C ALA A 173 20.70 -0.49 -6.96
N ALA A 174 21.12 -0.85 -5.75
CA ALA A 174 22.35 -0.33 -5.13
C ALA A 174 23.60 -0.74 -5.92
N ALA A 175 23.69 -2.01 -6.35
CA ALA A 175 24.79 -2.48 -7.18
C ALA A 175 24.84 -1.76 -8.54
N ILE A 176 23.69 -1.55 -9.19
CA ILE A 176 23.61 -0.79 -10.44
C ILE A 176 24.08 0.66 -10.24
N ALA A 177 23.62 1.33 -9.18
CA ALA A 177 24.02 2.71 -8.89
C ALA A 177 25.54 2.83 -8.72
N ILE A 178 26.17 1.88 -8.03
CA ILE A 178 27.63 1.80 -7.89
C ILE A 178 28.33 1.62 -9.24
N VAL A 179 27.81 0.75 -10.11
CA VAL A 179 28.37 0.54 -11.47
C VAL A 179 28.32 1.84 -12.28
N LEU A 180 27.15 2.48 -12.33
CA LEU A 180 26.97 3.72 -13.08
C LEU A 180 27.88 4.84 -12.55
N LYS A 181 27.94 5.00 -11.23
CA LYS A 181 28.79 5.99 -10.58
C LYS A 181 30.27 5.74 -10.89
N ARG A 182 30.75 4.51 -10.71
CA ARG A 182 32.14 4.13 -10.99
C ARG A 182 32.53 4.34 -12.46
N ALA A 183 31.61 4.06 -13.38
CA ALA A 183 31.87 4.28 -14.79
C ALA A 183 31.99 5.77 -15.14
N ALA A 184 31.13 6.62 -14.56
CA ALA A 184 31.15 8.07 -14.76
C ALA A 184 32.31 8.80 -14.06
N GLU A 185 32.97 8.18 -13.07
CA GLU A 185 34.18 8.74 -12.44
C GLU A 185 35.38 8.81 -13.38
N THR A 186 35.41 8.01 -14.44
CA THR A 186 36.46 8.13 -15.46
C THR A 186 36.10 9.29 -16.40
N PRO A 187 36.95 10.34 -16.50
CA PRO A 187 36.64 11.49 -17.35
C PRO A 187 36.37 11.08 -18.80
N GLY A 188 35.26 11.59 -19.35
CA GLY A 188 34.85 11.34 -20.74
C GLY A 188 34.13 10.01 -20.98
N LYS A 189 33.98 9.14 -19.97
CA LYS A 189 33.18 7.92 -20.10
C LYS A 189 31.71 8.16 -19.78
N ARG A 190 30.84 7.49 -20.54
CA ARG A 190 29.40 7.47 -20.33
C ARG A 190 28.91 6.09 -19.92
N ALA A 191 27.88 6.06 -19.09
CA ALA A 191 27.24 4.85 -18.64
C ALA A 191 25.71 4.97 -18.74
N ALA A 192 25.05 3.83 -18.98
CA ALA A 192 23.60 3.80 -18.98
C ALA A 192 23.03 2.51 -18.41
N LEU A 193 21.87 2.63 -17.77
CA LEU A 193 21.01 1.50 -17.41
C LEU A 193 19.94 1.32 -18.48
N VAL A 194 19.76 0.11 -18.97
CA VAL A 194 18.65 -0.30 -19.83
C VAL A 194 17.77 -1.25 -19.05
N THR A 195 16.52 -0.88 -18.82
CA THR A 195 15.56 -1.75 -18.13
C THR A 195 14.13 -1.51 -18.62
N GLY A 196 13.38 -2.61 -18.75
CA GLY A 196 11.92 -2.55 -18.93
C GLY A 196 11.16 -2.33 -17.61
N ASP A 197 11.84 -2.43 -16.47
CA ASP A 197 11.25 -2.28 -15.14
C ASP A 197 11.38 -0.83 -14.63
N ARG A 198 10.26 -0.12 -14.62
CA ARG A 198 10.16 1.25 -14.10
C ARG A 198 10.29 1.34 -12.59
N ALA A 199 10.03 0.28 -11.83
CA ALA A 199 10.30 0.26 -10.40
C ALA A 199 11.81 0.18 -10.15
N LEU A 200 12.53 -0.69 -10.87
CA LEU A 200 14.00 -0.75 -10.81
C LEU A 200 14.64 0.58 -11.21
N ALA A 201 14.22 1.18 -12.34
CA ALA A 201 14.72 2.50 -12.78
C ALA A 201 14.59 3.56 -11.67
N ARG A 202 13.42 3.66 -11.02
CA ARG A 202 13.19 4.61 -9.92
C ARG A 202 14.05 4.32 -8.69
N ARG A 203 14.22 3.05 -8.31
CA ARG A 203 15.10 2.65 -7.20
C ARG A 203 16.54 3.04 -7.50
N VAL A 204 17.03 2.80 -8.72
CA VAL A 204 18.38 3.20 -9.14
C VAL A 204 18.54 4.71 -9.11
N SER A 205 17.58 5.48 -9.63
CA SER A 205 17.60 6.94 -9.54
C SER A 205 17.68 7.43 -8.09
N ALA A 206 16.96 6.78 -7.17
CA ALA A 206 17.03 7.11 -5.75
C ALA A 206 18.37 6.75 -5.11
N GLU A 207 18.94 5.58 -5.42
CA GLU A 207 20.28 5.18 -4.92
C GLU A 207 21.39 6.08 -5.48
N LEU A 208 21.28 6.57 -6.72
CA LEU A 208 22.23 7.51 -7.31
C LEU A 208 22.30 8.86 -6.57
N LEU A 209 21.20 9.29 -5.93
CA LEU A 209 21.19 10.50 -5.11
C LEU A 209 22.14 10.41 -3.91
N ARG A 210 22.44 9.19 -3.40
CA ARG A 210 23.44 8.99 -2.34
C ARG A 210 24.84 9.43 -2.77
N PHE A 211 25.10 9.43 -4.07
CA PHE A 211 26.36 9.87 -4.68
C PHE A 211 26.26 11.30 -5.26
N GLY A 212 25.16 12.02 -5.01
CA GLY A 212 24.89 13.33 -5.59
C GLY A 212 24.65 13.33 -7.10
N VAL A 213 24.30 12.16 -7.67
CA VAL A 213 24.04 12.01 -9.11
C VAL A 213 22.54 12.03 -9.38
N VAL A 214 22.11 12.90 -10.28
CA VAL A 214 20.75 12.91 -10.84
C VAL A 214 20.82 12.36 -12.26
N ALA A 215 20.35 11.13 -12.47
CA ALA A 215 20.40 10.50 -13.80
C ALA A 215 19.38 11.10 -14.77
N ASP A 216 19.71 11.09 -16.06
CA ASP A 216 18.75 11.36 -17.14
C ASP A 216 17.87 10.12 -17.39
N ASP A 217 16.67 10.09 -16.80
CA ASP A 217 15.70 9.00 -16.97
C ASP A 217 14.71 9.31 -18.10
N SER A 218 14.89 8.65 -19.24
CA SER A 218 14.09 8.88 -20.44
C SER A 218 12.61 8.54 -20.26
N GLY A 219 12.28 7.68 -19.29
CA GLY A 219 10.90 7.29 -18.97
C GLY A 219 10.21 8.19 -17.95
N GLY A 220 10.95 9.09 -17.28
CA GLY A 220 10.40 10.07 -16.34
C GLY A 220 9.65 9.49 -15.13
N ALA A 221 9.05 10.38 -14.36
CA ALA A 221 8.17 10.04 -13.24
C ALA A 221 6.68 10.16 -13.65
N PRO A 222 5.78 9.27 -13.19
CA PRO A 222 4.35 9.44 -13.43
C PRO A 222 3.84 10.78 -12.89
N LEU A 223 3.13 11.56 -13.72
CA LEU A 223 2.60 12.87 -13.33
C LEU A 223 1.67 12.75 -12.10
N ALA A 224 0.89 11.67 -12.03
CA ALA A 224 -0.04 11.36 -10.94
C ALA A 224 0.60 11.32 -9.53
N ASN A 225 1.92 11.09 -9.45
CA ASN A 225 2.67 11.01 -8.20
C ASN A 225 3.34 12.35 -7.82
N THR A 226 3.19 13.39 -8.64
CA THR A 226 3.73 14.72 -8.33
C THR A 226 2.88 15.38 -7.23
N PRO A 227 3.45 16.28 -6.42
CA PRO A 227 2.71 16.92 -5.33
C PRO A 227 1.44 17.66 -5.79
N ALA A 228 1.49 18.41 -6.89
CA ALA A 228 0.33 19.16 -7.39
C ALA A 228 -0.77 18.22 -7.93
N ALA A 229 -0.39 17.17 -8.66
CA ALA A 229 -1.34 16.16 -9.12
C ALA A 229 -1.96 15.36 -7.96
N THR A 230 -1.17 15.07 -6.91
CA THR A 230 -1.66 14.38 -5.71
C THR A 230 -2.66 15.25 -4.96
N LEU A 231 -2.40 16.56 -4.81
CA LEU A 231 -3.37 17.50 -4.24
C LEU A 231 -4.68 17.50 -5.02
N LEU A 232 -4.62 17.57 -6.35
CA LEU A 232 -5.79 17.52 -7.22
C LEU A 232 -6.58 16.23 -7.04
N ARG A 233 -5.91 15.08 -7.05
CA ARG A 233 -6.54 13.77 -6.87
C ARG A 233 -7.20 13.66 -5.49
N LEU A 234 -6.53 14.08 -4.43
CA LEU A 234 -7.09 14.10 -3.08
C LEU A 234 -8.29 15.04 -2.96
N ALA A 235 -8.24 16.20 -3.62
CA ALA A 235 -9.36 17.14 -3.69
C ALA A 235 -10.58 16.50 -4.36
N LEU A 236 -10.40 15.80 -5.47
CA LEU A 236 -11.47 15.07 -6.15
C LEU A 236 -12.02 13.92 -5.32
N GLN A 237 -11.15 13.13 -4.67
CA GLN A 237 -11.60 12.05 -3.78
C GLN A 237 -12.41 12.61 -2.60
N ALA A 238 -11.91 13.63 -1.89
CA ALA A 238 -12.64 14.30 -0.82
C ALA A 238 -13.96 14.90 -1.30
N ALA A 239 -13.96 15.48 -2.51
CA ALA A 239 -15.13 16.12 -3.09
C ALA A 239 -16.14 15.16 -3.70
N PHE A 240 -15.86 13.88 -3.97
CA PHE A 240 -16.81 12.96 -4.61
C PHE A 240 -17.00 11.63 -3.87
N ARG A 241 -16.17 11.32 -2.86
CA ARG A 241 -16.27 10.12 -2.02
C ARG A 241 -16.46 10.52 -0.54
N PRO A 242 -17.66 11.01 -0.15
CA PRO A 242 -17.94 11.32 1.25
C PRO A 242 -17.86 10.06 2.11
N GLY A 243 -17.49 10.23 3.39
CA GLY A 243 -17.36 9.13 4.35
C GLY A 243 -15.98 8.48 4.41
N ASP A 244 -14.99 8.94 3.64
CA ASP A 244 -13.59 8.48 3.76
C ASP A 244 -12.75 9.43 4.65
N PRO A 245 -12.59 9.13 5.95
CA PRO A 245 -11.79 9.95 6.85
C PRO A 245 -10.29 9.96 6.47
N VAL A 246 -9.78 8.92 5.82
CA VAL A 246 -8.38 8.81 5.43
C VAL A 246 -8.09 9.73 4.24
N GLY A 247 -8.97 9.73 3.23
CA GLY A 247 -8.91 10.65 2.10
C GLY A 247 -8.98 12.11 2.55
N LEU A 248 -9.92 12.44 3.45
CA LEU A 248 -10.04 13.79 4.02
C LEU A 248 -8.77 14.20 4.78
N LEU A 249 -8.28 13.36 5.68
CA LEU A 249 -7.07 13.67 6.45
C LEU A 249 -5.83 13.81 5.56
N SER A 250 -5.74 13.01 4.49
CA SER A 250 -4.67 13.08 3.50
C SER A 250 -4.67 14.43 2.78
N LEU A 251 -5.86 14.96 2.43
CA LEU A 251 -6.01 16.31 1.89
C LEU A 251 -5.60 17.38 2.92
N LEU A 252 -6.13 17.32 4.14
CA LEU A 252 -5.86 18.30 5.21
C LEU A 252 -4.36 18.39 5.56
N LYS A 253 -3.63 17.28 5.48
CA LYS A 253 -2.19 17.21 5.78
C LYS A 253 -1.29 17.40 4.56
N HIS A 254 -1.85 17.58 3.37
CA HIS A 254 -1.08 17.67 2.14
C HIS A 254 -0.05 18.82 2.21
N PRO A 255 1.22 18.63 1.77
CA PRO A 255 2.26 19.66 1.85
C PRO A 255 1.92 20.97 1.14
N LEU A 256 1.20 20.89 0.02
CA LEU A 256 0.77 22.04 -0.79
C LEU A 256 -0.58 22.63 -0.39
N LEU A 257 -1.25 22.14 0.66
CA LEU A 257 -2.48 22.80 1.12
C LEU A 257 -2.11 24.15 1.76
N GLY A 258 -2.60 25.24 1.15
CA GLY A 258 -2.30 26.61 1.52
C GLY A 258 -3.53 27.44 1.90
N LEU A 259 -4.64 27.34 1.14
CA LEU A 259 -5.90 28.06 1.40
C LEU A 259 -5.75 29.59 1.56
N GLY A 260 -4.69 30.18 1.03
CA GLY A 260 -4.37 31.60 1.22
C GLY A 260 -3.82 31.93 2.62
N LEU A 261 -3.34 30.93 3.37
CA LEU A 261 -2.83 31.07 4.73
C LEU A 261 -1.37 30.63 4.82
N ASP A 262 -0.69 31.04 5.89
CA ASP A 262 0.65 30.55 6.20
C ASP A 262 0.64 29.05 6.47
N ARG A 263 1.62 28.33 5.89
CA ARG A 263 1.70 26.86 5.98
C ARG A 263 1.67 26.34 7.42
N GLN A 264 2.29 27.06 8.35
CA GLN A 264 2.30 26.70 9.77
C GLN A 264 0.91 26.79 10.42
N ILE A 265 0.09 27.76 9.99
CA ILE A 265 -1.29 27.92 10.46
C ILE A 265 -2.13 26.76 9.94
N VAL A 266 -2.07 26.48 8.62
CA VAL A 266 -2.79 25.36 8.00
C VAL A 266 -2.44 24.04 8.68
N ARG A 267 -1.15 23.79 8.97
CA ARG A 267 -0.73 22.55 9.65
C ARG A 267 -1.39 22.37 11.01
N LYS A 268 -1.33 23.42 11.85
CA LYS A 268 -1.88 23.39 13.21
C LYS A 268 -3.40 23.31 13.21
N ALA A 269 -4.04 24.03 12.30
CA ALA A 269 -5.48 23.96 12.08
C ALA A 269 -5.89 22.55 11.64
N ALA A 270 -5.21 21.94 10.67
CA ALA A 270 -5.46 20.57 10.25
C ALA A 270 -5.28 19.53 11.38
N GLU A 271 -4.24 19.68 12.21
CA GLU A 271 -4.04 18.84 13.41
C GLU A 271 -5.21 18.99 14.40
N LEU A 272 -5.74 20.21 14.59
CA LEU A 272 -6.89 20.45 15.46
C LEU A 272 -8.19 19.88 14.87
N VAL A 273 -8.42 20.06 13.57
CA VAL A 273 -9.56 19.48 12.86
C VAL A 273 -9.53 17.95 12.94
N GLU A 274 -8.35 17.34 12.81
CA GLU A 274 -8.19 15.90 13.01
C GLU A 274 -8.67 15.48 14.40
N LEU A 275 -8.18 16.15 15.46
CA LEU A 275 -8.50 15.79 16.84
C LEU A 275 -9.99 15.96 17.17
N VAL A 276 -10.62 17.02 16.67
CA VAL A 276 -12.01 17.35 17.03
C VAL A 276 -13.03 16.67 16.14
N ALA A 277 -12.83 16.68 14.82
CA ALA A 277 -13.84 16.25 13.85
C ALA A 277 -13.62 14.82 13.33
N LEU A 278 -12.36 14.38 13.21
CA LEU A 278 -12.02 13.13 12.53
C LEU A 278 -11.53 12.02 13.46
N ARG A 279 -11.36 12.26 14.75
CA ARG A 279 -10.91 11.27 15.75
C ARG A 279 -12.04 11.00 16.74
N GLY A 280 -12.22 9.73 17.08
CA GLY A 280 -13.24 9.30 18.04
C GLY A 280 -14.66 9.30 17.49
N GLY A 281 -15.53 8.58 18.20
CA GLY A 281 -16.95 8.42 17.86
C GLY A 281 -17.22 7.85 16.46
N THR A 282 -18.47 8.00 16.02
CA THR A 282 -18.97 7.39 14.78
C THR A 282 -19.56 8.39 13.81
N GLY A 283 -19.54 8.04 12.53
CA GLY A 283 -20.17 8.83 11.46
C GLY A 283 -19.40 8.74 10.14
N ARG A 284 -19.98 9.34 9.10
CA ARG A 284 -19.40 9.43 7.77
C ARG A 284 -19.06 10.91 7.49
N PRO A 285 -17.82 11.35 7.72
CA PRO A 285 -17.46 12.75 7.54
C PRO A 285 -17.54 13.13 6.05
N ASP A 286 -18.00 14.34 5.78
CA ASP A 286 -18.07 14.89 4.44
C ASP A 286 -17.37 16.24 4.42
N ILE A 287 -16.55 16.48 3.39
CA ILE A 287 -15.84 17.75 3.23
C ILE A 287 -16.80 18.94 3.13
N ALA A 288 -18.01 18.73 2.59
CA ALA A 288 -19.02 19.77 2.40
C ALA A 288 -19.66 20.24 3.72
N SER A 289 -19.59 19.43 4.78
CA SER A 289 -20.17 19.71 6.11
C SER A 289 -19.16 19.51 7.24
N LEU A 290 -17.87 19.51 6.91
CA LEU A 290 -16.81 19.25 7.88
C LEU A 290 -16.72 20.37 8.95
N ASP A 291 -17.05 21.59 8.56
CA ASP A 291 -17.24 22.74 9.45
C ASP A 291 -18.35 22.50 10.47
N GLN A 292 -19.51 22.03 10.02
CA GLN A 292 -20.65 21.70 10.89
C GLN A 292 -20.32 20.55 11.82
N LEU A 293 -19.64 19.51 11.32
CA LEU A 293 -19.18 18.38 12.13
C LEU A 293 -18.18 18.84 13.21
N PHE A 294 -17.25 19.72 12.85
CA PHE A 294 -16.28 20.29 13.79
C PHE A 294 -16.99 21.06 14.91
N GLU A 295 -17.94 21.94 14.58
CA GLU A 295 -18.70 22.69 15.59
C GLU A 295 -19.55 21.79 16.48
N ALA A 296 -20.27 20.83 15.90
CA ALA A 296 -21.09 19.89 16.66
C ALA A 296 -20.26 19.08 17.66
N ARG A 297 -19.10 18.58 17.22
CA ARG A 297 -18.17 17.82 18.07
C ARG A 297 -17.55 18.71 19.14
N LEU A 298 -17.11 19.93 18.79
CA LEU A 298 -16.52 20.86 19.76
C LEU A 298 -17.52 21.27 20.86
N ALA A 299 -18.78 21.50 20.50
CA ALA A 299 -19.84 21.79 21.46
C ALA A 299 -20.14 20.58 22.36
N GLY A 300 -20.22 19.37 21.78
CA GLY A 300 -20.42 18.13 22.54
C GLY A 300 -19.32 17.86 23.56
N LEU A 301 -18.05 18.08 23.19
CA LEU A 301 -16.90 17.93 24.09
C LEU A 301 -16.95 18.89 25.28
N SER A 302 -17.52 20.09 25.10
CA SER A 302 -17.63 21.08 26.19
C SER A 302 -18.64 20.66 27.27
N GLY A 303 -19.66 19.86 26.90
CA GLY A 303 -20.69 19.35 27.81
C GLY A 303 -20.40 17.95 28.37
N ASP A 304 -19.38 17.25 27.86
CA ASP A 304 -19.05 15.90 28.31
C ASP A 304 -18.36 15.91 29.68
N SER A 305 -18.83 15.02 30.56
CA SER A 305 -18.21 14.72 31.85
C SER A 305 -16.77 14.21 31.74
N ARG A 306 -16.37 13.67 30.57
CA ARG A 306 -15.05 13.06 30.35
C ARG A 306 -14.35 13.61 29.11
N GLN A 307 -13.92 14.86 29.19
CA GLN A 307 -13.16 15.54 28.13
C GLN A 307 -11.85 14.79 27.75
N PRO A 308 -11.50 14.75 26.45
CA PRO A 308 -10.23 14.23 25.98
C PRO A 308 -9.04 14.98 26.60
N PHE A 309 -7.91 14.30 26.80
CA PHE A 309 -6.73 14.87 27.45
C PHE A 309 -6.18 16.12 26.76
N TRP A 310 -6.35 16.21 25.44
CA TRP A 310 -5.88 17.33 24.62
C TRP A 310 -6.85 18.53 24.63
N PHE A 311 -8.09 18.37 25.09
CA PHE A 311 -9.10 19.43 25.07
C PHE A 311 -8.68 20.66 25.88
N SER A 312 -8.08 20.43 27.05
CA SER A 312 -7.53 21.49 27.92
C SER A 312 -6.39 22.31 27.28
N ARG A 313 -5.78 21.81 26.20
CA ARG A 313 -4.68 22.47 25.49
C ARG A 313 -5.17 23.35 24.33
N LEU A 314 -6.47 23.35 24.06
CA LEU A 314 -7.05 24.17 23.01
C LEU A 314 -7.09 25.64 23.45
N SER A 315 -6.70 26.52 22.53
CA SER A 315 -6.83 27.97 22.70
C SER A 315 -7.93 28.52 21.80
N VAL A 316 -8.53 29.66 22.20
CA VAL A 316 -9.51 30.37 21.37
C VAL A 316 -8.93 30.67 19.98
N ARG A 317 -7.68 31.15 19.93
CA ARG A 317 -6.95 31.43 18.69
C ARG A 317 -6.81 30.19 17.80
N SER A 318 -6.46 29.03 18.36
CA SER A 318 -6.32 27.81 17.54
C SER A 318 -7.66 27.34 16.99
N ILE A 319 -8.76 27.50 17.75
CA ILE A 319 -10.11 27.16 17.29
C ILE A 319 -10.54 28.11 16.16
N GLU A 320 -10.31 29.41 16.31
CA GLU A 320 -10.58 30.40 15.25
C GLU A 320 -9.78 30.13 13.97
N GLN A 321 -8.51 29.74 14.09
CA GLN A 321 -7.69 29.33 12.95
C GLN A 321 -8.21 28.06 12.26
N ALA A 322 -8.70 27.09 13.03
CA ALA A 322 -9.35 25.91 12.46
C ALA A 322 -10.66 26.25 11.74
N ARG A 323 -11.49 27.14 12.31
CA ARG A 323 -12.72 27.63 11.68
C ARG A 323 -12.46 28.38 10.38
N ASP A 324 -11.50 29.29 10.36
CA ASP A 324 -11.11 30.03 9.13
C ASP A 324 -10.58 29.08 8.05
N MET A 325 -9.73 28.12 8.44
CA MET A 325 -9.26 27.09 7.51
C MET A 325 -10.41 26.24 6.95
N LEU A 326 -11.33 25.77 7.80
CA LEU A 326 -12.48 24.97 7.37
C LEU A 326 -13.40 25.75 6.44
N SER A 327 -13.70 27.02 6.75
CA SER A 327 -14.50 27.88 5.86
C SER A 327 -13.87 27.99 4.47
N ARG A 328 -12.57 28.29 4.40
CA ARG A 328 -11.84 28.41 3.13
C ARG A 328 -11.79 27.09 2.36
N LEU A 329 -11.69 25.97 3.08
CA LEU A 329 -11.67 24.64 2.51
C LEU A 329 -13.02 24.28 1.88
N THR A 330 -14.12 24.54 2.60
CA THR A 330 -15.49 24.37 2.08
C THR A 330 -15.72 25.26 0.87
N ASP A 331 -15.32 26.53 0.93
CA ASP A 331 -15.44 27.47 -0.19
C ASP A 331 -14.65 26.99 -1.42
N ALA A 332 -13.41 26.53 -1.23
CA ALA A 332 -12.54 26.04 -2.29
C ALA A 332 -13.12 24.82 -3.03
N LEU A 333 -13.89 23.97 -2.34
CA LEU A 333 -14.46 22.74 -2.91
C LEU A 333 -15.95 22.85 -3.25
N SER A 334 -16.59 23.97 -2.93
CA SER A 334 -18.03 24.20 -3.05
C SER A 334 -18.60 23.82 -4.43
N VAL A 335 -17.93 24.24 -5.51
CA VAL A 335 -18.34 23.94 -6.89
C VAL A 335 -18.30 22.44 -7.18
N LEU A 336 -17.24 21.75 -6.76
CA LEU A 336 -17.12 20.29 -6.96
C LEU A 336 -18.15 19.53 -6.12
N THR A 337 -18.38 19.95 -4.88
CA THR A 337 -19.38 19.31 -4.01
C THR A 337 -20.81 19.52 -4.49
N ALA A 338 -21.12 20.68 -5.10
CA ALA A 338 -22.42 20.95 -5.70
C ALA A 338 -22.69 20.03 -6.91
N MET A 339 -21.66 19.75 -7.70
CA MET A 339 -21.73 18.86 -8.86
C MET A 339 -22.02 17.40 -8.51
N ARG A 340 -21.93 16.97 -7.24
CA ARG A 340 -22.36 15.62 -6.82
C ARG A 340 -23.83 15.34 -7.10
N VAL A 341 -24.66 16.38 -6.99
CA VAL A 341 -26.11 16.30 -7.16
C VAL A 341 -26.50 16.54 -8.62
N GLU A 342 -25.60 17.14 -9.41
CA GLU A 342 -25.82 17.39 -10.83
C GLU A 342 -25.72 16.10 -11.67
N SER A 343 -26.68 15.95 -12.58
CA SER A 343 -26.62 14.96 -13.66
C SER A 343 -25.60 15.36 -14.72
N ASP A 344 -24.93 14.35 -15.29
CA ASP A 344 -24.14 14.37 -16.53
C ASP A 344 -23.41 15.67 -16.89
N ALA A 345 -22.10 15.72 -16.64
CA ALA A 345 -21.22 16.83 -17.01
C ALA A 345 -20.22 16.42 -18.11
N ASP A 346 -19.72 17.40 -18.85
CA ASP A 346 -18.64 17.20 -19.82
C ASP A 346 -17.25 17.34 -19.19
N ILE A 347 -16.23 16.82 -19.88
CA ILE A 347 -14.83 16.84 -19.40
C ILE A 347 -14.36 18.28 -19.16
N ALA A 348 -14.72 19.22 -20.04
CA ALA A 348 -14.25 20.60 -19.96
C ALA A 348 -14.80 21.32 -18.72
N THR A 349 -16.07 21.10 -18.38
CA THR A 349 -16.72 21.71 -17.20
C THR A 349 -16.15 21.14 -15.91
N LEU A 350 -16.02 19.82 -15.81
CA LEU A 350 -15.41 19.16 -14.65
C LEU A 350 -13.95 19.57 -14.46
N THR A 351 -13.19 19.68 -15.56
CA THR A 351 -11.79 20.13 -15.50
C THR A 351 -11.69 21.58 -15.03
N ARG A 352 -12.55 22.49 -15.51
CA ARG A 352 -12.57 23.89 -15.03
C ARG A 352 -12.85 24.00 -13.54
N ALA A 353 -13.86 23.27 -13.06
CA ALA A 353 -14.17 23.22 -11.63
C ALA A 353 -12.99 22.66 -10.80
N SER A 354 -12.34 21.63 -11.33
CA SER A 354 -11.16 21.00 -10.70
C SER A 354 -9.95 21.93 -10.62
N VAL A 355 -9.70 22.72 -11.67
CA VAL A 355 -8.64 23.74 -11.69
C VAL A 355 -8.93 24.84 -10.65
N GLY A 356 -10.18 25.33 -10.60
CA GLY A 356 -10.57 26.33 -9.62
C GLY A 356 -10.37 25.86 -8.17
N ALA A 357 -10.77 24.62 -7.88
CA ALA A 357 -10.55 23.99 -6.59
C ALA A 357 -9.06 23.82 -6.28
N LEU A 358 -8.27 23.29 -7.22
CA LEU A 358 -6.82 23.09 -7.05
C LEU A 358 -6.10 24.40 -6.71
N GLU A 359 -6.40 25.48 -7.44
CA GLU A 359 -5.80 26.79 -7.22
C GLU A 359 -6.24 27.43 -5.91
N ALA A 360 -7.50 27.26 -5.49
CA ALA A 360 -7.98 27.72 -4.19
C ALA A 360 -7.30 26.97 -3.04
N LEU A 361 -7.18 25.65 -3.14
CA LEU A 361 -6.52 24.80 -2.15
C LEU A 361 -5.02 25.11 -2.05
N GLY A 362 -4.33 25.26 -3.18
CA GLY A 362 -2.89 25.46 -3.23
C GLY A 362 -2.41 26.91 -3.10
N ARG A 363 -3.34 27.87 -2.92
CA ARG A 363 -3.01 29.30 -2.82
C ARG A 363 -2.13 29.57 -1.59
N ALA A 364 -1.00 30.23 -1.79
CA ALA A 364 -0.12 30.67 -0.71
C ALA A 364 -0.66 31.94 -0.02
N ALA A 365 -0.08 32.31 1.14
CA ALA A 365 -0.48 33.48 1.92
C ALA A 365 -0.36 34.81 1.14
N ASP A 366 0.57 34.90 0.18
CA ASP A 366 0.73 36.05 -0.72
C ASP A 366 -0.25 36.05 -1.90
N GLY A 367 -1.16 35.07 -1.95
CA GLY A 367 -2.13 34.88 -3.02
C GLY A 367 -1.60 34.14 -4.25
N SER A 368 -0.31 33.79 -4.30
CA SER A 368 0.30 33.12 -5.45
C SER A 368 -0.11 31.65 -5.54
N VAL A 369 -0.10 31.13 -6.78
CA VAL A 369 -0.32 29.70 -7.10
C VAL A 369 0.94 29.07 -7.71
N THR A 370 2.08 29.78 -7.66
CA THR A 370 3.33 29.40 -8.32
C THR A 370 3.82 28.02 -7.91
N ALA A 371 3.63 27.64 -6.64
CA ALA A 371 4.05 26.33 -6.13
C ALA A 371 3.34 25.14 -6.82
N LEU A 372 2.12 25.33 -7.34
CA LEU A 372 1.38 24.29 -8.05
C LEU A 372 1.94 24.01 -9.45
N TYR A 373 2.45 25.06 -10.10
CA TYR A 373 2.87 25.04 -11.50
C TYR A 373 4.38 25.21 -11.68
N ALA A 374 5.16 25.12 -10.60
CA ALA A 374 6.62 25.23 -10.63
C ALA A 374 7.30 23.97 -11.21
N GLY A 375 8.31 24.20 -12.04
CA GLY A 375 9.15 23.14 -12.63
C GLY A 375 8.41 22.25 -13.62
N ASP A 376 9.12 21.22 -14.11
CA ASP A 376 8.65 20.34 -15.19
C ASP A 376 7.31 19.65 -14.86
N ALA A 377 7.12 19.28 -13.59
CA ALA A 377 5.89 18.66 -13.12
C ALA A 377 4.69 19.62 -13.20
N GLY A 378 4.88 20.86 -12.79
CA GLY A 378 3.86 21.89 -12.81
C GLY A 378 3.50 22.31 -14.24
N GLU A 379 4.50 22.46 -15.11
CA GLU A 379 4.28 22.75 -16.54
C GLU A 379 3.50 21.62 -17.22
N LYS A 380 3.87 20.36 -16.95
CA LYS A 380 3.20 19.19 -17.51
C LYS A 380 1.76 19.05 -17.02
N LEU A 381 1.50 19.33 -15.74
CA LEU A 381 0.13 19.38 -15.21
C LEU A 381 -0.69 20.48 -15.89
N ALA A 382 -0.13 21.69 -16.04
CA ALA A 382 -0.80 22.80 -16.72
C ALA A 382 -1.06 22.51 -18.20
N GLU A 383 -0.17 21.80 -18.89
CA GLU A 383 -0.39 21.32 -20.26
C GLU A 383 -1.58 20.35 -20.32
N LEU A 384 -1.58 19.32 -19.46
CA LEU A 384 -2.68 18.34 -19.39
C LEU A 384 -4.02 19.03 -19.14
N LEU A 385 -4.11 19.86 -18.10
CA LEU A 385 -5.35 20.53 -17.72
C LEU A 385 -5.87 21.46 -18.82
N ARG A 386 -4.99 22.21 -19.49
CA ARG A 386 -5.37 23.02 -20.67
C ARG A 386 -5.87 22.15 -21.82
N GLY A 387 -5.22 21.02 -22.08
CA GLY A 387 -5.65 20.06 -23.09
C GLY A 387 -7.05 19.50 -22.81
N LEU A 388 -7.35 19.18 -21.55
CA LEU A 388 -8.65 18.69 -21.12
C LEU A 388 -9.75 19.76 -21.19
N VAL A 389 -9.44 21.02 -20.84
CA VAL A 389 -10.39 22.14 -21.02
C VAL A 389 -10.68 22.41 -22.50
N ALA A 390 -9.68 22.24 -23.37
CA ALA A 390 -9.83 22.44 -24.82
C ALA A 390 -10.48 21.22 -25.53
N ALA A 391 -10.65 20.09 -24.85
CA ALA A 391 -11.23 18.89 -25.43
C ALA A 391 -12.73 19.10 -25.71
N SER A 392 -13.15 18.87 -26.95
CA SER A 392 -14.56 18.82 -27.33
C SER A 392 -15.00 17.36 -27.43
N SER A 393 -15.88 16.95 -26.51
CA SER A 393 -16.47 15.62 -26.47
C SER A 393 -17.99 15.72 -26.60
N PRO A 394 -18.63 14.88 -27.45
CA PRO A 394 -20.08 14.87 -27.57
C PRO A 394 -20.78 14.07 -26.46
N PHE A 395 -20.04 13.41 -25.56
CA PHE A 395 -20.60 12.60 -24.49
C PHE A 395 -20.36 13.24 -23.12
N THR A 396 -21.37 13.11 -22.26
CA THR A 396 -21.37 13.46 -20.84
C THR A 396 -21.32 12.18 -20.01
N PHE A 397 -20.99 12.31 -18.73
CA PHE A 397 -21.04 11.20 -17.77
C PHE A 397 -21.35 11.75 -16.37
N PRO A 398 -21.83 10.90 -15.44
CA PRO A 398 -22.11 11.32 -14.07
C PRO A 398 -20.87 11.95 -13.42
N ALA A 399 -21.02 13.14 -12.85
CA ALA A 399 -19.89 13.85 -12.22
C ALA A 399 -19.24 13.02 -11.09
N SER A 400 -19.98 12.09 -10.46
CA SER A 400 -19.48 11.15 -9.47
C SER A 400 -18.39 10.19 -9.98
N GLU A 401 -18.31 9.96 -11.30
CA GLU A 401 -17.26 9.15 -11.93
C GLU A 401 -16.00 9.97 -12.25
N TRP A 402 -16.04 11.30 -12.08
CA TRP A 402 -14.94 12.18 -12.43
C TRP A 402 -13.58 11.83 -11.79
N PRO A 403 -13.50 11.44 -10.50
CA PRO A 403 -12.23 11.02 -9.91
C PRO A 403 -11.59 9.85 -10.67
N ASP A 404 -12.38 8.88 -11.11
CA ASP A 404 -11.90 7.69 -11.82
C ASP A 404 -11.51 8.02 -13.26
N VAL A 405 -12.28 8.89 -13.93
CA VAL A 405 -11.96 9.40 -15.27
C VAL A 405 -10.68 10.23 -15.25
N MET A 406 -10.52 11.11 -14.28
CA MET A 406 -9.31 11.93 -14.12
C MET A 406 -8.08 11.05 -13.85
N GLU A 407 -8.21 10.00 -13.03
CA GLU A 407 -7.15 9.02 -12.80
C GLU A 407 -6.73 8.33 -14.10
N ALA A 408 -7.68 7.93 -14.93
CA ALA A 408 -7.40 7.31 -16.23
C ALA A 408 -6.72 8.29 -17.22
N LEU A 409 -7.11 9.57 -17.20
CA LEU A 409 -6.55 10.60 -18.07
C LEU A 409 -5.15 11.05 -17.66
N ILE A 410 -4.83 11.07 -16.37
CA ILE A 410 -3.51 11.44 -15.86
C ILE A 410 -2.50 10.28 -15.89
N ALA A 411 -2.97 9.03 -15.85
CA ALA A 411 -2.13 7.83 -15.86
C ALA A 411 -1.08 7.74 -16.99
N PRO A 412 -1.36 8.13 -18.26
CA PRO A 412 -0.36 8.08 -19.33
C PRO A 412 0.66 9.22 -19.28
N GLU A 413 0.43 10.27 -18.47
CA GLU A 413 1.29 11.44 -18.43
C GLU A 413 2.54 11.20 -17.59
N THR A 414 3.69 11.60 -18.12
CA THR A 414 5.01 11.47 -17.47
C THR A 414 5.74 12.80 -17.45
N VAL A 415 6.46 13.05 -16.37
CA VAL A 415 7.30 14.22 -16.16
C VAL A 415 8.75 13.81 -16.37
N LYS A 416 9.41 14.49 -17.29
CA LYS A 416 10.84 14.30 -17.57
C LYS A 416 11.62 15.50 -17.02
N PRO A 417 12.68 15.27 -16.22
CA PRO A 417 13.53 16.37 -15.76
C PRO A 417 14.19 17.10 -16.95
N ALA A 418 14.02 18.41 -17.07
CA ALA A 418 14.59 19.21 -18.16
C ALA A 418 15.98 19.78 -17.85
N GLN A 419 16.37 19.91 -16.58
CA GLN A 419 17.65 20.50 -16.15
C GLN A 419 18.29 19.75 -14.97
N GLY A 420 19.63 19.76 -14.91
CA GLY A 420 20.40 19.29 -13.75
C GLY A 420 20.79 17.81 -13.75
N THR A 421 20.58 17.08 -14.85
CA THR A 421 21.00 15.68 -14.97
C THR A 421 22.49 15.57 -15.26
N ASP A 422 23.12 14.53 -14.72
CA ASP A 422 24.50 14.16 -15.05
C ASP A 422 24.53 13.64 -16.50
N ARG A 423 25.22 14.38 -17.37
CA ARG A 423 25.32 14.04 -18.81
C ARG A 423 26.00 12.71 -19.09
N ASN A 424 26.69 12.15 -18.10
CA ASN A 424 27.42 10.89 -18.24
C ASN A 424 26.62 9.67 -17.78
N ILE A 425 25.46 9.85 -17.12
CA ILE A 425 24.62 8.75 -16.62
C ILE A 425 23.19 8.89 -17.11
N ALA A 426 22.73 7.88 -17.85
CA ALA A 426 21.36 7.82 -18.36
C ALA A 426 20.63 6.52 -17.96
N ILE A 427 19.31 6.59 -17.94
CA ILE A 427 18.42 5.43 -17.75
C ILE A 427 17.46 5.39 -18.95
N TRP A 428 17.48 4.27 -19.65
CA TRP A 428 16.75 4.06 -20.90
C TRP A 428 15.80 2.86 -20.81
N GLY A 429 14.72 2.94 -21.59
CA GLY A 429 14.01 1.75 -22.01
C GLY A 429 14.76 1.02 -23.13
N ALA A 430 14.34 -0.20 -23.43
CA ALA A 430 14.97 -1.02 -24.46
C ALA A 430 14.92 -0.38 -25.86
N LEU A 431 13.85 0.36 -26.18
CA LEU A 431 13.70 1.01 -27.48
C LEU A 431 14.65 2.19 -27.64
N GLU A 432 14.77 3.03 -26.61
CA GLU A 432 15.64 4.21 -26.61
C GLU A 432 17.12 3.80 -26.70
N ALA A 433 17.50 2.71 -26.04
CA ALA A 433 18.87 2.20 -26.05
C ALA A 433 19.38 1.83 -27.45
N ARG A 434 18.51 1.46 -28.40
CA ARG A 434 18.89 1.02 -29.75
C ARG A 434 19.70 2.03 -30.55
N LEU A 435 19.50 3.33 -30.28
CA LEU A 435 20.10 4.43 -31.02
C LEU A 435 21.24 5.11 -30.24
N GLN A 436 21.62 4.57 -29.09
CA GLN A 436 22.58 5.17 -28.19
C GLN A 436 23.83 4.29 -28.05
N SER A 437 24.96 4.91 -27.70
CA SER A 437 26.21 4.22 -27.41
C SER A 437 26.84 4.78 -26.14
N VAL A 438 27.36 3.89 -25.30
CA VAL A 438 28.02 4.20 -24.02
C VAL A 438 29.22 3.28 -23.83
N ASP A 439 30.12 3.66 -22.92
CA ASP A 439 31.28 2.86 -22.58
C ASP A 439 30.91 1.68 -21.68
N THR A 440 29.94 1.90 -20.77
CA THR A 440 29.42 0.88 -19.84
C THR A 440 27.90 0.82 -19.92
N LEU A 441 27.36 -0.35 -20.28
CA LEU A 441 25.93 -0.60 -20.35
C LEU A 441 25.51 -1.58 -19.27
N VAL A 442 24.50 -1.22 -18.48
CA VAL A 442 23.90 -2.11 -17.49
C VAL A 442 22.55 -2.59 -18.02
N ILE A 443 22.36 -3.90 -18.14
CA ILE A 443 21.07 -4.49 -18.49
C ILE A 443 20.40 -4.94 -17.20
N GLY A 444 19.41 -4.17 -16.75
CA GLY A 444 18.77 -4.33 -15.46
C GLY A 444 17.53 -5.22 -15.48
N GLY A 445 17.32 -5.96 -14.39
CA GLY A 445 16.11 -6.73 -14.16
C GLY A 445 15.96 -7.92 -15.09
N LEU A 446 17.04 -8.69 -15.34
CA LEU A 446 17.04 -9.88 -16.21
C LEU A 446 16.28 -11.07 -15.59
N ASN A 447 14.98 -10.87 -15.39
CA ASN A 447 14.00 -11.80 -14.85
C ASN A 447 12.90 -12.08 -15.89
N GLU A 448 12.35 -13.29 -15.87
CA GLU A 448 11.15 -13.62 -16.66
C GLU A 448 10.00 -12.69 -16.26
N GLY A 449 9.35 -12.10 -17.26
CA GLY A 449 8.30 -11.09 -17.07
C GLY A 449 8.78 -9.66 -17.23
N VAL A 450 10.10 -9.39 -17.12
CA VAL A 450 10.73 -8.11 -17.47
C VAL A 450 11.50 -8.25 -18.78
N TRP A 451 12.41 -9.23 -18.87
CA TRP A 451 13.18 -9.56 -20.07
C TRP A 451 12.98 -11.05 -20.42
N PRO A 452 12.09 -11.40 -21.36
CA PRO A 452 11.12 -10.53 -22.04
C PRO A 452 9.94 -10.14 -21.15
N ARG A 453 9.29 -9.02 -21.48
CA ARG A 453 8.01 -8.64 -20.90
C ARG A 453 6.95 -9.67 -21.30
N LYS A 454 6.14 -10.12 -20.33
CA LYS A 454 5.01 -11.01 -20.62
C LYS A 454 4.07 -10.32 -21.62
N PRO A 455 3.76 -10.96 -22.76
CA PRO A 455 2.80 -10.37 -23.69
C PRO A 455 1.42 -10.38 -23.06
N GLU A 456 0.84 -9.19 -22.89
CA GLU A 456 -0.55 -9.06 -22.42
C GLU A 456 -1.49 -9.61 -23.49
N SER A 457 -2.47 -10.41 -23.07
CA SER A 457 -3.55 -10.84 -23.95
C SER A 457 -4.35 -9.61 -24.37
N ASP A 458 -4.50 -9.44 -25.69
CA ASP A 458 -5.33 -8.38 -26.24
C ASP A 458 -6.79 -8.58 -25.81
N ARG A 459 -7.43 -7.51 -25.33
CA ARG A 459 -8.78 -7.55 -24.76
C ARG A 459 -9.87 -7.73 -25.82
N PHE A 460 -9.55 -7.49 -27.10
CA PHE A 460 -10.50 -7.57 -28.22
C PHE A 460 -10.23 -8.75 -29.16
N MET A 461 -8.96 -9.15 -29.33
CA MET A 461 -8.58 -10.21 -30.28
C MET A 461 -7.75 -11.30 -29.63
N SER A 462 -8.19 -12.56 -29.77
CA SER A 462 -7.38 -13.70 -29.34
C SER A 462 -6.11 -13.84 -30.18
N ARG A 463 -5.10 -14.56 -29.66
CA ARG A 463 -3.86 -14.83 -30.41
C ARG A 463 -4.14 -15.53 -31.74
N LEU A 464 -5.08 -16.48 -31.76
CA LEU A 464 -5.50 -17.21 -32.95
C LEU A 464 -6.15 -16.30 -34.00
N MET A 465 -6.97 -15.34 -33.55
CA MET A 465 -7.58 -14.36 -34.45
C MET A 465 -6.51 -13.50 -35.12
N LYS A 466 -5.50 -13.03 -34.37
CA LYS A 466 -4.39 -12.22 -34.92
C LYS A 466 -3.62 -12.98 -36.00
N THR A 467 -3.22 -14.22 -35.70
CA THR A 467 -2.51 -15.07 -36.66
C THR A 467 -3.35 -15.40 -37.89
N GLY A 468 -4.69 -15.53 -37.74
CA GLY A 468 -5.60 -15.84 -38.84
C GLY A 468 -5.87 -14.68 -39.82
N ILE A 469 -5.46 -13.45 -39.47
CA ILE A 469 -5.63 -12.24 -40.31
C ILE A 469 -4.28 -11.56 -40.60
N ASP A 470 -3.18 -12.29 -40.52
CA ASP A 470 -1.80 -11.82 -40.74
C ASP A 470 -1.38 -10.63 -39.86
N LEU A 471 -2.05 -10.43 -38.72
CA LEU A 471 -1.55 -9.53 -37.67
C LEU A 471 -0.48 -10.26 -36.87
N GLU A 472 0.65 -9.59 -36.68
CA GLU A 472 1.77 -10.19 -35.97
C GLU A 472 1.42 -10.42 -34.50
N PRO A 473 1.71 -11.62 -33.98
CA PRO A 473 1.30 -11.98 -32.63
C PRO A 473 2.21 -11.33 -31.59
N PRO A 474 1.76 -11.28 -30.32
CA PRO A 474 2.49 -10.61 -29.24
C PRO A 474 3.93 -11.11 -29.04
N GLU A 475 4.21 -12.37 -29.38
CA GLU A 475 5.52 -13.02 -29.33
C GLU A 475 6.57 -12.31 -30.20
N ARG A 476 6.18 -11.55 -31.23
CA ARG A 476 7.13 -10.71 -32.00
C ARG A 476 7.87 -9.71 -31.11
N ARG A 477 7.20 -9.17 -30.08
CA ARG A 477 7.83 -8.26 -29.12
C ARG A 477 8.93 -8.95 -28.31
N ILE A 478 8.81 -10.26 -28.10
CA ILE A 478 9.86 -11.08 -27.48
C ILE A 478 11.08 -11.12 -28.40
N GLY A 479 10.90 -11.36 -29.71
CA GLY A 479 12.00 -11.35 -30.67
C GLY A 479 12.70 -10.00 -30.77
N LEU A 480 11.94 -8.91 -30.75
CA LEU A 480 12.51 -7.55 -30.73
C LEU A 480 13.32 -7.28 -29.45
N ALA A 481 12.84 -7.70 -28.28
CA ALA A 481 13.57 -7.55 -27.03
C ALA A 481 14.79 -8.50 -26.95
N ALA A 482 14.73 -9.68 -27.59
CA ALA A 482 15.87 -10.58 -27.72
C ALA A 482 16.96 -9.95 -28.61
N HIS A 483 16.56 -9.27 -29.69
CA HIS A 483 17.46 -8.50 -30.55
C HIS A 483 18.11 -7.35 -29.77
N ASP A 484 17.35 -6.63 -28.95
CA ASP A 484 17.88 -5.58 -28.07
C ASP A 484 18.90 -6.13 -27.08
N PHE A 485 18.63 -7.28 -26.48
CA PHE A 485 19.60 -7.98 -25.61
C PHE A 485 20.87 -8.37 -26.38
N GLN A 486 20.75 -8.95 -27.58
CA GLN A 486 21.89 -9.30 -28.42
C GLN A 486 22.72 -8.07 -28.81
N MET A 487 22.07 -6.97 -29.19
CA MET A 487 22.74 -5.71 -29.53
C MET A 487 23.45 -5.10 -28.32
N ALA A 488 22.82 -5.12 -27.15
CA ALA A 488 23.40 -4.61 -25.90
C ALA A 488 24.69 -5.34 -25.52
N MET A 489 24.77 -6.66 -25.79
CA MET A 489 25.99 -7.46 -25.57
C MET A 489 27.19 -7.01 -26.42
N GLY A 490 26.95 -6.27 -27.51
CA GLY A 490 28.00 -5.66 -28.34
C GLY A 490 28.74 -4.48 -27.69
N THR A 491 28.31 -4.00 -26.52
CA THR A 491 28.98 -2.91 -25.80
C THR A 491 30.30 -3.38 -25.17
N LYS A 492 31.33 -2.51 -25.11
CA LYS A 492 32.65 -2.89 -24.57
C LYS A 492 32.57 -3.44 -23.15
N GLN A 493 31.88 -2.73 -22.25
CA GLN A 493 31.61 -3.16 -20.87
C GLN A 493 30.11 -3.35 -20.69
N VAL A 494 29.70 -4.56 -20.29
CA VAL A 494 28.29 -4.93 -20.06
C VAL A 494 28.14 -5.52 -18.67
N VAL A 495 27.18 -5.01 -17.91
CA VAL A 495 26.80 -5.58 -16.61
C VAL A 495 25.38 -6.10 -16.69
N LEU A 496 25.22 -7.40 -16.50
CA LEU A 496 23.94 -8.10 -16.47
C LEU A 496 23.49 -8.18 -15.01
N THR A 497 22.29 -7.71 -14.68
CA THR A 497 21.81 -7.76 -13.29
C THR A 497 20.45 -8.45 -13.18
N ARG A 498 20.25 -9.14 -12.07
CA ARG A 498 18.94 -9.65 -11.65
C ARG A 498 18.79 -9.70 -10.13
N ALA A 499 17.56 -9.59 -9.66
CA ALA A 499 17.16 -9.95 -8.30
C ALA A 499 16.62 -11.39 -8.24
N ALA A 500 17.03 -12.14 -7.21
CA ALA A 500 16.55 -13.48 -6.91
C ALA A 500 15.12 -13.51 -6.35
N ARG A 501 14.64 -12.39 -5.81
CA ARG A 501 13.27 -12.21 -5.30
C ARG A 501 12.67 -10.93 -5.88
N SER A 502 11.38 -10.98 -6.22
CA SER A 502 10.56 -9.82 -6.56
C SER A 502 9.38 -9.76 -5.59
N GLY A 503 9.31 -8.68 -4.82
CA GLY A 503 8.50 -8.65 -3.60
C GLY A 503 8.87 -9.81 -2.67
N ASP A 504 7.85 -10.54 -2.19
CA ASP A 504 8.05 -11.70 -1.31
C ASP A 504 8.32 -13.02 -2.04
N ALA A 505 8.18 -13.05 -3.38
CA ALA A 505 8.28 -14.27 -4.18
C ALA A 505 9.65 -14.47 -4.86
N PRO A 506 10.13 -15.71 -5.04
CA PRO A 506 11.29 -16.00 -5.87
C PRO A 506 11.07 -15.57 -7.33
N ALA A 507 12.08 -14.95 -7.95
CA ALA A 507 12.04 -14.50 -9.33
C ALA A 507 12.86 -15.42 -10.25
N VAL A 508 12.25 -15.85 -11.35
CA VAL A 508 12.88 -16.73 -12.35
C VAL A 508 13.84 -15.92 -13.23
N PRO A 509 15.09 -16.37 -13.45
CA PRO A 509 16.03 -15.69 -14.35
C PRO A 509 15.51 -15.62 -15.78
N SER A 510 15.82 -14.54 -16.49
CA SER A 510 15.51 -14.40 -17.92
C SER A 510 15.99 -15.60 -18.71
N ARG A 511 15.14 -16.14 -19.60
CA ARG A 511 15.50 -17.25 -20.49
C ARG A 511 16.76 -16.98 -21.31
N TRP A 512 17.03 -15.73 -21.71
CA TRP A 512 18.21 -15.40 -22.51
C TRP A 512 19.49 -15.45 -21.68
N LEU A 513 19.41 -14.99 -20.42
CA LEU A 513 20.49 -15.15 -19.45
C LEU A 513 20.75 -16.65 -19.20
N GLN A 514 19.70 -17.43 -18.95
CA GLN A 514 19.82 -18.88 -18.73
C GLN A 514 20.48 -19.59 -19.91
N ARG A 515 20.06 -19.29 -21.15
CA ARG A 515 20.65 -19.88 -22.36
C ARG A 515 22.13 -19.52 -22.50
N MET A 516 22.49 -18.25 -22.29
CA MET A 516 23.89 -17.80 -22.33
C MET A 516 24.74 -18.51 -21.29
N LEU A 517 24.29 -18.56 -20.02
CA LEU A 517 25.02 -19.23 -18.93
C LEU A 517 25.16 -20.74 -19.17
N THR A 518 24.13 -21.36 -19.75
CA THR A 518 24.15 -22.78 -20.12
C THR A 518 25.16 -23.05 -21.23
N PHE A 519 25.20 -22.20 -22.26
CA PHE A 519 26.13 -22.35 -23.38
C PHE A 519 27.59 -22.15 -22.96
N ILE A 520 27.90 -21.12 -22.15
CA ILE A 520 29.29 -20.85 -21.76
C ILE A 520 29.84 -21.89 -20.79
N GLY A 521 28.98 -22.43 -19.92
CA GLY A 521 29.33 -23.39 -18.87
C GLY A 521 29.49 -22.76 -17.48
N LYS A 522 29.43 -23.62 -16.45
CA LYS A 522 29.40 -23.21 -15.04
C LYS A 522 30.68 -22.50 -14.58
N GLU A 523 31.85 -22.90 -15.08
CA GLU A 523 33.12 -22.29 -14.68
C GLU A 523 33.19 -20.83 -15.11
N GLN A 524 32.85 -20.55 -16.37
CA GLN A 524 32.84 -19.21 -16.95
C GLN A 524 31.74 -18.35 -16.33
N ALA A 525 30.55 -18.93 -16.09
CA ALA A 525 29.47 -18.26 -15.34
C ALA A 525 29.92 -17.82 -13.94
N THR A 526 30.68 -18.67 -13.23
CA THR A 526 31.21 -18.35 -11.89
C THR A 526 32.17 -17.17 -11.93
N VAL A 527 33.00 -17.04 -12.98
CA VAL A 527 33.90 -15.89 -13.16
C VAL A 527 33.11 -14.59 -13.32
N LEU A 528 32.01 -14.60 -14.08
CA LEU A 528 31.12 -13.45 -14.21
C LEU A 528 30.46 -13.08 -12.87
N GLY A 529 30.01 -14.08 -12.12
CA GLY A 529 29.38 -13.92 -10.82
C GLY A 529 30.32 -13.30 -9.78
N ARG A 530 31.58 -13.75 -9.71
CA ARG A 530 32.59 -13.18 -8.80
C ARG A 530 32.81 -11.69 -9.01
N ARG A 531 32.77 -11.21 -10.26
CA ARG A 531 32.86 -9.77 -10.58
C ARG A 531 31.64 -9.02 -10.02
N GLY A 532 30.45 -9.63 -10.05
CA GLY A 532 29.23 -9.09 -9.47
C GLY A 532 29.19 -9.13 -7.94
N ASP A 533 29.72 -10.19 -7.33
CA ASP A 533 29.83 -10.32 -5.87
C ASP A 533 30.63 -9.17 -5.26
N MET A 534 31.66 -8.69 -5.96
CA MET A 534 32.42 -7.51 -5.56
C MET A 534 31.55 -6.25 -5.51
N LEU A 535 30.68 -6.04 -6.51
CA LEU A 535 29.74 -4.90 -6.53
C LEU A 535 28.71 -5.00 -5.40
N LEU A 536 28.18 -6.21 -5.16
CA LEU A 536 27.27 -6.48 -4.05
C LEU A 536 27.96 -6.28 -2.69
N SER A 537 29.23 -6.62 -2.57
CA SER A 537 30.00 -6.38 -1.34
C SER A 537 30.13 -4.88 -1.03
N TRP A 538 30.33 -4.05 -2.04
CA TRP A 538 30.35 -2.59 -1.89
C TRP A 538 28.97 -2.04 -1.54
N ALA A 539 27.90 -2.54 -2.16
CA ALA A 539 26.54 -2.16 -1.81
C ALA A 539 26.22 -2.48 -0.33
N ARG A 540 26.61 -3.67 0.14
CA ARG A 540 26.45 -4.06 1.55
C ARG A 540 27.32 -3.21 2.48
N ALA A 541 28.55 -2.88 2.06
CA ALA A 541 29.45 -2.04 2.85
C ALA A 541 28.93 -0.61 3.02
N LEU A 542 28.22 -0.06 2.04
CA LEU A 542 27.58 1.26 2.15
C LEU A 542 26.47 1.30 3.21
N ASP A 543 25.80 0.18 3.44
CA ASP A 543 24.72 0.04 4.43
C ASP A 543 25.21 -0.59 5.74
N ALA A 544 26.50 -0.95 5.83
CA ALA A 544 27.10 -1.50 7.04
C ALA A 544 27.27 -0.39 8.08
N GLY A 545 26.56 -0.52 9.20
CA GLY A 545 26.75 0.30 10.39
C GLY A 545 27.37 -0.51 11.53
N GLU A 546 27.71 0.17 12.62
CA GLU A 546 28.06 -0.50 13.87
C GLU A 546 26.90 -1.42 14.31
N ARG A 547 27.22 -2.67 14.66
CA ARG A 547 26.23 -3.59 15.21
C ARG A 547 25.72 -3.00 16.53
N LYS A 548 24.43 -2.67 16.56
CA LYS A 548 23.73 -2.25 17.79
C LYS A 548 22.96 -3.43 18.33
N ASP A 549 23.11 -3.69 19.62
CA ASP A 549 22.30 -4.69 20.30
C ASP A 549 20.85 -4.24 20.36
N PHE A 550 19.93 -5.22 20.34
CA PHE A 550 18.51 -4.95 20.51
C PHE A 550 18.25 -4.30 21.87
N ALA A 551 17.31 -3.37 21.90
CA ALA A 551 16.85 -2.79 23.16
C ALA A 551 16.40 -3.90 24.13
N ALA A 552 16.71 -3.78 25.41
CA ALA A 552 16.17 -4.70 26.41
C ALA A 552 14.66 -4.48 26.60
N ARG A 553 13.94 -5.53 26.99
CA ARG A 553 12.52 -5.45 27.34
C ARG A 553 12.31 -4.41 28.46
N PRO A 554 11.44 -3.41 28.26
CA PRO A 554 11.34 -2.29 29.20
C PRO A 554 10.67 -2.73 30.52
N GLN A 555 11.29 -2.32 31.63
CA GLN A 555 10.80 -2.52 32.99
C GLN A 555 11.08 -1.29 33.89
N PRO A 556 10.47 -0.13 33.61
CA PRO A 556 10.68 1.10 34.39
C PRO A 556 10.27 0.95 35.86
N LYS A 557 11.07 1.53 36.77
CA LYS A 557 10.87 1.51 38.22
C LYS A 557 10.56 2.92 38.75
N PRO A 558 9.34 3.44 38.52
CA PRO A 558 8.98 4.78 38.97
C PRO A 558 8.98 4.86 40.51
N PRO A 559 9.34 6.02 41.10
CA PRO A 559 9.21 6.26 42.54
C PRO A 559 7.81 5.98 43.06
N LEU A 560 7.68 5.48 44.29
CA LEU A 560 6.39 5.12 44.90
C LEU A 560 5.40 6.29 44.93
N SER A 561 5.90 7.52 45.09
CA SER A 561 5.08 8.74 45.10
C SER A 561 4.36 9.02 43.78
N LEU A 562 4.85 8.48 42.67
CA LEU A 562 4.26 8.64 41.33
C LEU A 562 3.38 7.45 40.92
N ARG A 563 3.35 6.36 41.71
CA ARG A 563 2.56 5.17 41.38
C ARG A 563 1.06 5.44 41.62
N PRO A 564 0.15 4.89 40.78
CA PRO A 564 -1.28 5.11 40.94
C PRO A 564 -1.81 4.60 42.28
N GLN A 565 -2.54 5.44 43.00
CA GLN A 565 -3.23 5.09 44.26
C GLN A 565 -4.67 4.62 44.04
N HIS A 566 -5.08 4.50 42.78
CA HIS A 566 -6.44 4.14 42.40
C HIS A 566 -6.46 3.42 41.06
N PHE A 567 -7.23 2.33 40.99
CA PHE A 567 -7.48 1.53 39.79
C PHE A 567 -8.99 1.28 39.60
N SER A 568 -9.45 1.21 38.35
CA SER A 568 -10.73 0.59 38.02
C SER A 568 -10.61 -0.94 37.95
N VAL A 569 -11.72 -1.65 38.11
CA VAL A 569 -11.79 -3.11 37.91
C VAL A 569 -11.22 -3.53 36.54
N THR A 570 -11.52 -2.76 35.49
CA THR A 570 -11.02 -3.00 34.13
C THR A 570 -9.50 -2.78 33.99
N GLU A 571 -8.93 -1.80 34.70
CA GLU A 571 -7.48 -1.52 34.68
C GLU A 571 -6.66 -2.64 35.34
N ILE A 572 -7.24 -3.45 36.22
CA ILE A 572 -6.53 -4.57 36.87
C ILE A 572 -6.12 -5.65 35.87
N GLU A 573 -6.94 -5.91 34.85
CA GLU A 573 -6.55 -6.82 33.78
C GLU A 573 -5.33 -6.29 33.01
N THR A 574 -5.32 -4.99 32.69
CA THR A 574 -4.17 -4.33 32.06
C THR A 574 -2.94 -4.39 32.95
N LEU A 575 -3.05 -4.09 34.25
CA LEU A 575 -1.93 -4.14 35.19
C LEU A 575 -1.30 -5.54 35.28
N ARG A 576 -2.09 -6.61 35.09
CA ARG A 576 -1.59 -7.98 35.10
C ARG A 576 -0.97 -8.40 33.77
N ARG A 577 -1.58 -8.01 32.65
CA ARG A 577 -1.13 -8.40 31.31
C ARG A 577 0.02 -7.55 30.80
N ASP A 578 -0.12 -6.24 30.91
CA ASP A 578 0.86 -5.27 30.46
C ASP A 578 0.99 -4.11 31.46
N PRO A 579 1.73 -4.31 32.56
CA PRO A 579 2.03 -3.25 33.52
C PRO A 579 2.61 -1.99 32.85
N TYR A 580 3.42 -2.14 31.79
CA TYR A 580 3.99 -1.00 31.08
C TYR A 580 2.92 -0.07 30.49
N ALA A 581 1.78 -0.58 30.03
CA ALA A 581 0.66 0.24 29.59
C ALA A 581 0.10 1.13 30.72
N VAL A 582 0.07 0.62 31.96
CA VAL A 582 -0.31 1.42 33.14
C VAL A 582 0.74 2.49 33.41
N TYR A 583 2.03 2.17 33.31
CA TYR A 583 3.12 3.15 33.45
C TYR A 583 3.00 4.26 32.39
N ALA A 584 2.88 3.92 31.11
CA ALA A 584 2.77 4.89 30.04
C ALA A 584 1.53 5.77 30.20
N ARG A 585 0.38 5.18 30.53
CA ARG A 585 -0.90 5.89 30.67
C ARG A 585 -0.97 6.77 31.91
N ARG A 586 -0.69 6.19 33.09
CA ARG A 586 -0.99 6.81 34.39
C ARG A 586 0.19 7.58 34.98
N ILE A 587 1.42 7.24 34.59
CA ILE A 587 2.64 7.84 35.14
C ILE A 587 3.25 8.82 34.13
N LEU A 588 3.43 8.41 32.86
CA LEU A 588 3.92 9.33 31.82
C LEU A 588 2.81 10.25 31.25
N GLY A 589 1.53 9.91 31.45
CA GLY A 589 0.42 10.68 30.90
C GLY A 589 0.31 10.59 29.38
N LEU A 590 0.83 9.51 28.79
CA LEU A 590 0.73 9.22 27.36
C LEU A 590 -0.60 8.53 27.11
N MET A 591 -1.50 9.19 26.40
CA MET A 591 -2.82 8.66 26.07
C MET A 591 -2.86 8.37 24.57
N PRO A 592 -3.28 7.16 24.14
CA PRO A 592 -3.47 6.87 22.73
C PRO A 592 -4.51 7.84 22.17
N LEU A 593 -4.27 8.29 20.94
CA LEU A 593 -5.31 8.99 20.20
C LEU A 593 -6.38 7.98 19.81
N GLU A 594 -7.63 8.42 19.86
CA GLU A 594 -8.73 7.59 19.37
C GLU A 594 -8.52 7.26 17.88
N PRO A 595 -9.05 6.13 17.40
CA PRO A 595 -9.10 5.83 15.98
C PRO A 595 -9.78 6.95 15.19
N LEU A 596 -9.57 6.97 13.87
CA LEU A 596 -10.35 7.85 13.01
C LEU A 596 -11.84 7.51 13.11
N ILE A 597 -12.69 8.52 12.96
CA ILE A 597 -14.14 8.40 12.89
C ILE A 597 -14.49 7.29 11.90
N ARG A 598 -15.40 6.42 12.30
CA ARG A 598 -15.75 5.21 11.56
C ARG A 598 -17.24 4.97 11.61
N ASP A 599 -17.70 4.05 10.78
CA ASP A 599 -19.04 3.52 10.92
C ASP A 599 -19.21 2.80 12.28
N PRO A 600 -20.39 2.91 12.92
CA PRO A 600 -20.73 2.17 14.13
C PRO A 600 -20.44 0.66 14.02
N GLY A 601 -19.68 0.14 14.98
CA GLY A 601 -19.20 -1.24 14.99
C GLY A 601 -19.73 -2.05 16.17
N ALA A 602 -18.99 -3.10 16.53
CA ALA A 602 -19.40 -4.01 17.60
C ALA A 602 -19.40 -3.36 18.99
N ALA A 603 -18.48 -2.41 19.25
CA ALA A 603 -18.38 -1.72 20.54
C ALA A 603 -19.56 -0.77 20.75
N GLU A 604 -19.93 -0.02 19.72
CA GLU A 604 -21.04 0.93 19.73
C GLU A 604 -22.38 0.19 19.82
N ARG A 605 -22.51 -0.97 19.14
CA ARG A 605 -23.66 -1.86 19.35
C ARG A 605 -23.77 -2.37 20.79
N GLY A 606 -22.64 -2.72 21.41
CA GLY A 606 -22.60 -3.15 22.81
C GLY A 606 -23.12 -2.06 23.75
N THR A 607 -22.59 -0.84 23.59
CA THR A 607 -22.99 0.34 24.36
C THR A 607 -24.48 0.65 24.18
N LEU A 608 -24.97 0.65 22.94
CA LEU A 608 -26.39 0.85 22.63
C LEU A 608 -27.28 -0.20 23.32
N PHE A 609 -26.87 -1.47 23.32
CA PHE A 609 -27.66 -2.53 23.95
C PHE A 609 -27.63 -2.44 25.48
N HIS A 610 -26.52 -2.01 26.08
CA HIS A 610 -26.44 -1.71 27.51
C HIS A 610 -27.40 -0.59 27.90
N GLU A 611 -27.40 0.52 27.15
CA GLU A 611 -28.30 1.65 27.39
C GLU A 611 -29.78 1.26 27.30
N ILE A 612 -30.14 0.43 26.30
CA ILE A 612 -31.51 -0.08 26.15
C ILE A 612 -31.91 -0.93 27.37
N LEU A 613 -31.05 -1.85 27.80
CA LEU A 613 -31.32 -2.74 28.93
C LEU A 613 -31.38 -1.99 30.27
N HIS A 614 -30.54 -0.98 30.45
CA HIS A 614 -30.59 -0.08 31.58
C HIS A 614 -31.90 0.71 31.61
N LEU A 615 -32.31 1.29 30.47
CA LEU A 615 -33.58 2.03 30.35
C LEU A 615 -34.80 1.13 30.60
N PHE A 616 -34.76 -0.10 30.10
CA PHE A 616 -35.79 -1.11 30.35
C PHE A 616 -35.89 -1.45 31.85
N SER A 617 -34.76 -1.75 32.49
CA SER A 617 -34.71 -2.14 33.91
C SER A 617 -35.24 -1.04 34.85
N ARG A 618 -35.12 0.24 34.46
CA ARG A 618 -35.68 1.37 35.20
C ARG A 618 -37.18 1.60 34.97
N ARG A 619 -37.71 1.20 33.81
CA ARG A 619 -39.11 1.46 33.40
C ARG A 619 -40.05 0.31 33.75
N VAL A 620 -39.54 -0.92 33.85
CA VAL A 620 -40.35 -2.13 34.04
C VAL A 620 -39.92 -2.86 35.31
N GLU A 621 -40.79 -2.84 36.32
CA GLU A 621 -40.53 -3.55 37.59
C GLU A 621 -40.74 -5.07 37.46
N ASP A 622 -41.84 -5.51 36.83
CA ASP A 622 -42.13 -6.93 36.56
C ASP A 622 -42.03 -7.25 35.05
N PRO A 623 -41.00 -7.99 34.60
CA PRO A 623 -40.83 -8.36 33.20
C PRO A 623 -41.89 -9.36 32.70
N ARG A 624 -42.74 -9.92 33.58
CA ARG A 624 -43.89 -10.76 33.21
C ARG A 624 -45.15 -9.96 32.86
N ALA A 625 -45.13 -8.65 33.08
CA ALA A 625 -46.26 -7.80 32.71
C ALA A 625 -46.55 -7.92 31.20
N PRO A 626 -47.82 -7.99 30.76
CA PRO A 626 -48.18 -8.15 29.35
C PRO A 626 -47.56 -7.09 28.41
N GLY A 627 -47.21 -5.92 28.95
CA GLY A 627 -46.56 -4.82 28.21
C GLY A 627 -45.02 -4.82 28.24
N ALA A 628 -44.36 -5.77 28.90
CA ALA A 628 -42.90 -5.74 29.11
C ALA A 628 -42.11 -5.79 27.78
N LEU A 629 -42.51 -6.64 26.83
CA LEU A 629 -41.89 -6.70 25.51
C LEU A 629 -42.08 -5.38 24.74
N ALA A 630 -43.28 -4.82 24.78
CA ALA A 630 -43.56 -3.53 24.14
C ALA A 630 -42.71 -2.40 24.76
N ALA A 631 -42.54 -2.41 26.09
CA ALA A 631 -41.70 -1.44 26.80
C ALA A 631 -40.20 -1.59 26.46
N LEU A 632 -39.69 -2.81 26.28
CA LEU A 632 -38.32 -3.06 25.84
C LEU A 632 -38.08 -2.58 24.41
N VAL A 633 -39.03 -2.86 23.50
CA VAL A 633 -38.96 -2.37 22.11
C VAL A 633 -39.02 -0.85 22.08
N GLU A 634 -39.86 -0.22 22.90
CA GLU A 634 -39.94 1.24 22.98
C GLU A 634 -38.66 1.86 23.56
N ALA A 635 -38.06 1.26 24.59
CA ALA A 635 -36.73 1.65 25.07
C ALA A 635 -35.68 1.54 23.95
N GLY A 636 -35.76 0.47 23.15
CA GLY A 636 -34.99 0.31 21.92
C GLY A 636 -35.16 1.48 20.97
N ARG A 637 -36.41 1.86 20.63
CA ARG A 637 -36.67 2.97 19.70
C ARG A 637 -36.08 4.28 20.18
N VAL A 638 -36.20 4.59 21.47
CA VAL A 638 -35.61 5.80 22.06
C VAL A 638 -34.09 5.79 21.88
N CYS A 639 -33.40 4.72 22.28
CA CYS A 639 -31.94 4.68 22.22
C CYS A 639 -31.42 4.64 20.77
N PHE A 640 -32.12 3.98 19.84
CA PHE A 640 -31.76 3.99 18.42
C PHE A 640 -31.94 5.37 17.79
N ALA A 641 -33.00 6.09 18.16
CA ALA A 641 -33.23 7.46 17.72
C ALA A 641 -32.13 8.40 18.26
N ASP A 642 -31.77 8.26 19.54
CA ASP A 642 -30.70 9.04 20.18
C ASP A 642 -29.33 8.74 19.56
N ALA A 643 -29.07 7.47 19.19
CA ALA A 643 -27.82 7.05 18.55
C ALA A 643 -27.66 7.54 17.11
N ALA A 644 -28.76 7.94 16.44
CA ALA A 644 -28.79 8.48 15.09
C ALA A 644 -27.92 7.70 14.08
N LEU A 645 -28.09 6.37 14.04
CA LEU A 645 -27.27 5.47 13.23
C LEU A 645 -27.45 5.72 11.72
N PRO A 646 -26.43 5.44 10.88
CA PRO A 646 -26.60 5.43 9.43
C PRO A 646 -27.74 4.49 9.01
N PRO A 647 -28.58 4.86 8.02
CA PRO A 647 -29.77 4.08 7.64
C PRO A 647 -29.47 2.62 7.28
N ASP A 648 -28.33 2.37 6.65
CA ASP A 648 -27.89 1.02 6.27
C ASP A 648 -27.50 0.15 7.47
N ILE A 649 -26.99 0.75 8.55
CA ILE A 649 -26.64 0.06 9.79
C ILE A 649 -27.89 -0.18 10.63
N GLU A 650 -28.75 0.84 10.76
CA GLU A 650 -30.03 0.73 11.47
C GLU A 650 -30.90 -0.37 10.86
N ALA A 651 -30.99 -0.43 9.52
CA ALA A 651 -31.73 -1.47 8.80
C ALA A 651 -31.28 -2.90 9.13
N VAL A 652 -30.05 -3.08 9.61
CA VAL A 652 -29.52 -4.39 10.03
C VAL A 652 -29.64 -4.60 11.54
N TRP A 653 -29.36 -3.57 12.34
CA TRP A 653 -29.31 -3.69 13.80
C TRP A 653 -30.70 -3.70 14.43
N TRP A 654 -31.63 -2.91 13.90
CA TRP A 654 -32.99 -2.82 14.43
C TRP A 654 -33.74 -4.16 14.35
N PRO A 655 -33.84 -4.85 13.19
CA PRO A 655 -34.55 -6.14 13.13
C PRO A 655 -33.89 -7.23 13.97
N ARG A 656 -32.55 -7.19 14.12
CA ARG A 656 -31.82 -8.11 15.01
C ARG A 656 -32.14 -7.85 16.47
N PHE A 657 -32.23 -6.58 16.86
CA PHE A 657 -32.64 -6.19 18.20
C PHE A 657 -34.10 -6.61 18.47
N GLU A 658 -35.04 -6.40 17.55
CA GLU A 658 -36.44 -6.85 17.72
C GLU A 658 -36.53 -8.36 17.97
N LYS A 659 -35.78 -9.16 17.21
CA LYS A 659 -35.70 -10.61 17.44
C LYS A 659 -35.09 -10.95 18.80
N LEU A 660 -34.05 -10.23 19.21
CA LEU A 660 -33.37 -10.42 20.48
C LEU A 660 -34.27 -10.04 21.66
N ALA A 661 -35.08 -8.99 21.52
CA ALA A 661 -35.97 -8.47 22.56
C ALA A 661 -36.95 -9.54 23.06
N GLY A 662 -37.54 -10.34 22.16
CA GLY A 662 -38.40 -11.47 22.55
C GLY A 662 -37.67 -12.47 23.46
N ASN A 663 -36.47 -12.88 23.05
CA ASN A 663 -35.66 -13.85 23.79
C ASN A 663 -35.07 -13.27 25.10
N ILE A 664 -34.85 -11.96 25.18
CA ILE A 664 -34.49 -11.28 26.42
C ILE A 664 -35.63 -11.40 27.42
N ILE A 665 -36.88 -11.15 27.00
CA ILE A 665 -38.05 -11.27 27.87
C ILE A 665 -38.28 -12.71 28.33
N GLU A 666 -38.12 -13.70 27.42
CA GLU A 666 -38.17 -15.11 27.81
C GLU A 666 -37.11 -15.46 28.86
N TRP A 667 -35.87 -14.98 28.68
CA TRP A 667 -34.81 -15.17 29.66
C TRP A 667 -35.14 -14.47 31.00
N GLU A 668 -35.68 -13.25 30.99
CA GLU A 668 -36.14 -12.56 32.21
C GLU A 668 -37.21 -13.35 32.97
N HIS A 669 -38.14 -14.00 32.25
CA HIS A 669 -39.20 -14.80 32.87
C HIS A 669 -38.63 -15.96 33.69
N THR A 670 -37.56 -16.60 33.20
CA THR A 670 -36.92 -17.72 33.92
C THR A 670 -36.36 -17.32 35.29
N ARG A 671 -36.07 -16.04 35.50
CA ARG A 671 -35.46 -15.51 36.73
C ARG A 671 -36.42 -14.69 37.59
N ALA A 672 -37.58 -14.31 37.04
CA ALA A 672 -38.50 -13.35 37.66
C ALA A 672 -38.98 -13.74 39.06
N ASP A 673 -39.13 -15.04 39.34
CA ASP A 673 -39.58 -15.54 40.64
C ASP A 673 -38.49 -15.44 41.73
N ALA A 674 -37.21 -15.47 41.34
CA ALA A 674 -36.08 -15.44 42.27
C ALA A 674 -35.60 -14.01 42.57
N VAL A 675 -35.82 -13.06 41.66
CA VAL A 675 -35.29 -11.69 41.72
C VAL A 675 -36.31 -10.76 42.40
N ALA A 676 -35.92 -10.22 43.55
CA ALA A 676 -36.73 -9.25 44.31
C ALA A 676 -36.62 -7.82 43.75
N ARG A 677 -35.46 -7.41 43.27
CA ARG A 677 -35.24 -6.09 42.65
C ARG A 677 -34.06 -6.14 41.68
N ARG A 678 -34.18 -5.41 40.57
CA ARG A 678 -33.14 -5.28 39.53
C ARG A 678 -32.51 -3.90 39.63
N HIS A 679 -31.19 -3.86 39.58
CA HIS A 679 -30.40 -2.64 39.55
C HIS A 679 -29.48 -2.67 38.34
N ALA A 680 -29.37 -1.56 37.61
CA ALA A 680 -28.57 -1.49 36.38
C ALA A 680 -27.62 -0.29 36.44
N GLU A 681 -26.44 -0.43 35.85
CA GLU A 681 -25.37 0.59 35.85
C GLU A 681 -24.96 1.04 37.27
N GLU A 682 -24.90 0.10 38.21
CA GLU A 682 -24.58 0.40 39.61
C GLU A 682 -23.09 0.72 39.78
N ARG A 683 -22.80 1.83 40.47
CA ARG A 683 -21.44 2.30 40.68
C ARG A 683 -20.92 1.88 42.05
N ALA A 684 -19.78 1.20 42.07
CA ALA A 684 -19.06 0.93 43.30
C ALA A 684 -18.21 2.15 43.72
N GLU A 685 -18.31 2.55 44.99
CA GLU A 685 -17.45 3.57 45.57
C GLU A 685 -16.00 3.10 45.70
N LYS A 686 -15.07 4.05 45.83
CA LYS A 686 -13.65 3.78 46.02
C LYS A 686 -13.44 3.03 47.33
N THR A 687 -13.08 1.77 47.22
CA THR A 687 -12.86 0.88 48.37
C THR A 687 -11.38 0.59 48.52
N ILE A 688 -10.83 0.77 49.72
CA ILE A 688 -9.41 0.49 49.99
C ILE A 688 -9.18 -1.02 49.90
N VAL A 689 -8.16 -1.43 49.13
CA VAL A 689 -7.78 -2.84 48.98
C VAL A 689 -6.90 -3.27 50.13
N GLY A 690 -7.51 -3.90 51.14
CA GLY A 690 -6.80 -4.46 52.29
C GLY A 690 -5.96 -3.40 53.00
N ARG A 691 -4.66 -3.67 53.23
CA ARG A 691 -3.74 -2.71 53.90
C ARG A 691 -2.84 -1.93 52.94
N THR A 692 -3.13 -1.97 51.64
CA THR A 692 -2.27 -1.38 50.59
C THR A 692 -2.37 0.14 50.52
N GLY A 693 -3.45 0.74 51.02
CA GLY A 693 -3.76 2.16 50.85
C GLY A 693 -4.22 2.54 49.43
N VAL A 694 -4.22 1.59 48.49
CA VAL A 694 -4.69 1.76 47.11
C VAL A 694 -6.18 1.45 47.04
N THR A 695 -6.93 2.19 46.22
CA THR A 695 -8.38 2.03 46.09
C THR A 695 -8.79 1.36 44.78
N LEU A 696 -9.84 0.55 44.84
CA LEU A 696 -10.51 -0.04 43.69
C LEU A 696 -11.93 0.51 43.56
N SER A 697 -12.39 0.76 42.33
CA SER A 697 -13.80 1.00 42.02
C SER A 697 -14.19 0.33 40.70
N GLY A 698 -15.49 0.17 40.46
CA GLY A 698 -16.00 -0.44 39.25
C GLY A 698 -17.45 -0.05 38.99
N TYR A 699 -17.97 -0.55 37.88
CA TYR A 699 -19.38 -0.47 37.50
C TYR A 699 -19.85 -1.89 37.24
N ALA A 700 -21.04 -2.23 37.73
CA ALA A 700 -21.70 -3.48 37.39
C ALA A 700 -22.86 -3.17 36.45
N ASP A 701 -22.85 -3.75 35.24
CA ASP A 701 -23.92 -3.57 34.25
C ASP A 701 -25.29 -3.87 34.86
N ARG A 702 -25.38 -4.96 35.64
CA ARG A 702 -26.59 -5.32 36.39
C ARG A 702 -26.30 -6.09 37.67
N VAL A 703 -27.06 -5.74 38.73
CA VAL A 703 -27.12 -6.45 39.99
C VAL A 703 -28.57 -6.82 40.31
N ASP A 704 -28.85 -8.12 40.44
CA ASP A 704 -30.16 -8.63 40.84
C ASP A 704 -30.16 -9.00 42.32
N LEU A 705 -31.01 -8.35 43.12
CA LEU A 705 -31.19 -8.67 44.54
C LEU A 705 -32.09 -9.89 44.68
N LEU A 706 -31.61 -10.91 45.39
CA LEU A 706 -32.32 -12.15 45.70
C LEU A 706 -32.81 -12.17 47.14
N ALA A 707 -33.62 -13.18 47.48
CA ALA A 707 -34.00 -13.46 48.86
C ALA A 707 -32.77 -13.77 49.74
N GLY A 708 -32.88 -13.52 51.05
CA GLY A 708 -31.83 -13.89 52.02
C GLY A 708 -30.56 -13.03 51.98
N GLY A 709 -30.60 -11.84 51.37
CA GLY A 709 -29.45 -10.93 51.32
C GLY A 709 -28.39 -11.31 50.27
N MET A 710 -28.74 -12.23 49.37
CA MET A 710 -27.92 -12.62 48.23
C MET A 710 -28.14 -11.70 47.04
N ALA A 711 -27.17 -11.62 46.14
CA ALA A 711 -27.31 -10.89 44.89
C ALA A 711 -26.48 -11.49 43.75
N ASP A 712 -26.99 -11.38 42.53
CA ASP A 712 -26.34 -11.85 41.31
C ASP A 712 -25.72 -10.68 40.55
N ILE A 713 -24.49 -10.85 40.05
CA ILE A 713 -23.82 -9.85 39.19
C ILE A 713 -23.78 -10.38 37.76
N LEU A 714 -24.34 -9.58 36.85
CA LEU A 714 -24.53 -9.91 35.45
C LEU A 714 -23.86 -8.84 34.56
N ASP A 715 -23.08 -9.29 33.59
CA ASP A 715 -22.39 -8.45 32.61
C ASP A 715 -22.90 -8.79 31.21
N TYR A 716 -23.48 -7.83 30.49
CA TYR A 716 -24.07 -8.10 29.18
C TYR A 716 -22.99 -8.08 28.10
N LYS A 717 -22.90 -9.14 27.30
CA LYS A 717 -21.88 -9.25 26.24
C LYS A 717 -22.51 -9.59 24.90
N THR A 718 -22.28 -8.70 23.92
CA THR A 718 -22.66 -8.91 22.51
C THR A 718 -21.64 -9.77 21.73
N GLY A 719 -20.50 -10.12 22.36
CA GLY A 719 -19.45 -10.98 21.82
C GLY A 719 -19.03 -12.08 22.81
N SER A 720 -18.02 -12.86 22.44
CA SER A 720 -17.57 -14.07 23.19
C SER A 720 -16.37 -13.85 24.11
N SER A 721 -15.82 -12.63 24.17
CA SER A 721 -14.69 -12.26 25.04
C SER A 721 -15.18 -11.37 26.20
N PRO A 722 -14.64 -11.50 27.43
CA PRO A 722 -13.72 -12.55 27.90
C PRO A 722 -14.37 -13.94 27.88
N SER A 723 -13.56 -14.98 27.76
CA SER A 723 -14.08 -16.35 27.85
C SER A 723 -14.38 -16.73 29.29
N LYS A 724 -15.36 -17.62 29.49
CA LYS A 724 -15.67 -18.22 30.79
C LYS A 724 -14.44 -18.83 31.47
N ALA A 725 -13.51 -19.41 30.71
CA ALA A 725 -12.25 -19.95 31.23
C ALA A 725 -11.34 -18.87 31.82
N GLN A 726 -11.19 -17.73 31.13
CA GLN A 726 -10.36 -16.62 31.58
C GLN A 726 -10.95 -15.94 32.82
N ALA A 727 -12.28 -15.83 32.90
CA ALA A 727 -12.96 -15.30 34.06
C ALA A 727 -12.86 -16.25 35.27
N HIS A 728 -13.11 -17.56 35.08
CA HIS A 728 -13.04 -18.56 36.17
C HIS A 728 -11.62 -18.71 36.75
N THR A 729 -10.58 -18.60 35.90
CA THR A 729 -9.17 -18.66 36.33
C THR A 729 -8.66 -17.32 36.91
N LEU A 730 -9.53 -16.31 36.95
CA LEU A 730 -9.23 -14.94 37.36
C LEU A 730 -8.14 -14.28 36.50
N LEU A 731 -7.98 -14.70 35.24
CA LEU A 731 -7.13 -14.00 34.27
C LEU A 731 -7.75 -12.65 33.86
N SER A 732 -9.07 -12.65 33.66
CA SER A 732 -9.91 -11.45 33.50
C SER A 732 -10.83 -11.34 34.72
N PRO A 733 -10.36 -10.71 35.83
CA PRO A 733 -11.00 -10.83 37.14
C PRO A 733 -12.21 -9.89 37.32
N GLN A 734 -12.78 -9.34 36.25
CA GLN A 734 -13.79 -8.27 36.31
C GLN A 734 -14.99 -8.63 37.20
N LEU A 735 -15.78 -9.64 36.80
CA LEU A 735 -16.96 -10.11 37.55
C LEU A 735 -16.62 -10.50 38.99
N ALA A 736 -15.48 -11.16 39.21
CA ALA A 736 -15.07 -11.59 40.55
C ALA A 736 -14.74 -10.41 41.47
N LEU A 737 -14.08 -9.37 40.94
CA LEU A 737 -13.79 -8.14 41.69
C LEU A 737 -15.03 -7.30 41.94
N GLU A 738 -15.99 -7.26 41.01
CA GLU A 738 -17.31 -6.65 41.23
C GLU A 738 -18.05 -7.37 42.38
N GLY A 739 -18.02 -8.71 42.41
CA GLY A 739 -18.56 -9.50 43.53
C GLY A 739 -17.85 -9.22 44.85
N ALA A 740 -16.54 -8.99 44.82
CA ALA A 740 -15.77 -8.64 46.01
C ALA A 740 -16.13 -7.24 46.54
N LEU A 741 -16.38 -6.28 45.65
CA LEU A 741 -16.86 -4.93 45.97
C LEU A 741 -18.28 -4.98 46.56
N LEU A 742 -19.16 -5.81 46.01
CA LEU A 742 -20.52 -6.04 46.51
C LEU A 742 -20.53 -6.55 47.95
N ARG A 743 -19.71 -7.56 48.24
CA ARG A 743 -19.57 -8.10 49.60
C ARG A 743 -19.03 -7.09 50.62
N ARG A 744 -18.27 -6.09 50.15
CA ARG A 744 -17.71 -5.02 50.98
C ARG A 744 -18.64 -3.82 51.11
N GLY A 745 -19.85 -3.88 50.55
CA GLY A 745 -20.82 -2.79 50.60
C GLY A 745 -20.41 -1.57 49.77
N ALA A 746 -19.55 -1.75 48.75
CA ALA A 746 -19.08 -0.66 47.92
C ALA A 746 -20.19 -0.05 47.04
N PHE A 747 -21.24 -0.81 46.74
CA PHE A 747 -22.44 -0.31 46.08
C PHE A 747 -23.41 0.22 47.14
N LYS A 748 -23.36 1.53 47.38
CA LYS A 748 -24.01 2.19 48.52
C LYS A 748 -25.51 1.92 48.62
N GLU A 749 -26.21 1.90 47.49
CA GLU A 749 -27.67 1.66 47.45
C GLU A 749 -28.05 0.20 47.74
N LEU A 750 -27.15 -0.74 47.45
CA LEU A 750 -27.35 -2.17 47.65
C LEU A 750 -26.95 -2.62 49.07
N GLY A 751 -25.99 -1.93 49.69
CA GLY A 751 -25.42 -2.31 50.97
C GLY A 751 -24.59 -3.59 50.88
N ILE A 752 -24.30 -4.21 52.03
CA ILE A 752 -23.57 -5.49 52.08
C ILE A 752 -24.49 -6.61 51.61
N ARG A 753 -24.05 -7.35 50.59
CA ARG A 753 -24.76 -8.50 50.00
C ARG A 753 -23.77 -9.64 49.73
N GLU A 754 -24.24 -10.87 49.83
CA GLU A 754 -23.44 -12.04 49.47
C GLU A 754 -23.62 -12.35 47.97
N PRO A 755 -22.55 -12.41 47.17
CA PRO A 755 -22.67 -12.73 45.75
C PRO A 755 -23.10 -14.20 45.58
N SER A 756 -24.17 -14.43 44.83
CA SER A 756 -24.75 -15.75 44.55
C SER A 756 -24.34 -16.27 43.17
N GLN A 757 -24.51 -15.44 42.13
CA GLN A 757 -24.09 -15.71 40.75
C GLN A 757 -23.12 -14.65 40.24
N LEU A 758 -22.16 -15.10 39.42
CA LEU A 758 -21.33 -14.25 38.56
C LEU A 758 -21.46 -14.79 37.12
N ALA A 759 -22.06 -14.01 36.21
CA ALA A 759 -22.32 -14.52 34.86
C ALA A 759 -22.23 -13.46 33.77
N PHE A 760 -21.85 -13.90 32.57
CA PHE A 760 -22.03 -13.12 31.34
C PHE A 760 -23.40 -13.45 30.75
N VAL A 761 -24.18 -12.42 30.41
CA VAL A 761 -25.42 -12.59 29.63
C VAL A 761 -25.06 -12.41 28.16
N ARG A 762 -25.01 -13.51 27.41
CA ARG A 762 -24.56 -13.52 26.01
C ARG A 762 -25.73 -13.14 25.10
N LEU A 763 -25.59 -12.01 24.43
CA LEU A 763 -26.54 -11.47 23.46
C LEU A 763 -26.02 -11.76 22.04
N LYS A 764 -26.35 -12.92 21.47
CA LYS A 764 -25.80 -13.33 20.18
C LYS A 764 -26.53 -12.68 19.00
N PRO A 765 -25.83 -12.42 17.88
CA PRO A 765 -26.45 -11.87 16.66
C PRO A 765 -27.55 -12.73 16.03
N ASN A 766 -27.59 -14.04 16.31
CA ASN A 766 -28.63 -14.95 15.80
C ASN A 766 -29.96 -14.86 16.59
N GLY A 767 -29.97 -14.06 17.66
CA GLY A 767 -31.10 -13.87 18.57
C GLY A 767 -30.98 -14.70 19.85
N GLU A 768 -30.03 -15.63 19.98
CA GLU A 768 -29.87 -16.40 21.22
C GLU A 768 -29.48 -15.50 22.40
N VAL A 769 -30.19 -15.68 23.52
CA VAL A 769 -29.90 -15.09 24.82
C VAL A 769 -29.69 -16.23 25.80
N PHE A 770 -28.53 -16.28 26.45
CA PHE A 770 -28.31 -17.24 27.53
C PHE A 770 -27.32 -16.70 28.55
N GLU A 771 -27.43 -17.23 29.75
CA GLU A 771 -26.54 -16.95 30.86
C GLU A 771 -25.36 -17.92 30.84
N GLU A 772 -24.15 -17.36 30.88
CA GLU A 772 -22.90 -18.10 30.99
C GLU A 772 -22.25 -17.84 32.35
N SER A 773 -22.61 -18.66 33.34
CA SER A 773 -22.03 -18.60 34.69
C SER A 773 -20.54 -18.92 34.68
N ILE A 774 -19.74 -18.10 35.39
CA ILE A 774 -18.29 -18.33 35.56
C ILE A 774 -17.96 -19.23 36.76
N LEU A 775 -18.96 -19.74 37.48
CA LEU A 775 -18.78 -20.49 38.72
C LEU A 775 -18.26 -21.92 38.50
N GLU A 776 -18.46 -22.49 37.32
CA GLU A 776 -17.97 -23.83 37.01
C GLU A 776 -17.27 -23.87 35.66
N TYR A 777 -16.02 -24.28 35.60
CA TYR A 777 -15.32 -24.56 34.34
C TYR A 777 -14.58 -25.90 34.43
N ASN A 778 -14.63 -26.71 33.36
CA ASN A 778 -14.04 -28.06 33.32
C ASN A 778 -14.38 -28.93 34.55
N ARG A 779 -15.66 -28.94 34.97
CA ARG A 779 -16.17 -29.68 36.14
C ARG A 779 -15.53 -29.29 37.48
N LYS A 780 -15.02 -28.06 37.58
CA LYS A 780 -14.50 -27.47 38.82
C LYS A 780 -15.48 -26.39 39.30
N PRO A 781 -16.48 -26.76 40.13
CA PRO A 781 -17.40 -25.78 40.69
C PRO A 781 -16.71 -24.94 41.77
N ARG A 782 -17.04 -23.67 41.82
CA ARG A 782 -16.63 -22.71 42.84
C ARG A 782 -17.82 -21.84 43.21
N THR A 783 -17.89 -21.37 44.45
CA THR A 783 -18.93 -20.41 44.80
C THR A 783 -18.55 -19.01 44.30
N ALA A 784 -19.54 -18.15 44.08
CA ALA A 784 -19.30 -16.76 43.72
C ALA A 784 -18.47 -16.05 44.80
N ASN A 785 -18.74 -16.35 46.08
CA ASN A 785 -17.97 -15.82 47.21
C ASN A 785 -16.50 -16.26 47.17
N ASP A 786 -16.21 -17.54 46.90
CA ASP A 786 -14.83 -18.04 46.81
C ASP A 786 -14.04 -17.36 45.69
N LEU A 787 -14.68 -17.13 44.53
CA LEU A 787 -14.07 -16.43 43.41
C LEU A 787 -13.80 -14.97 43.75
N SER A 788 -14.75 -14.29 44.38
CA SER A 788 -14.62 -12.89 44.78
C SER A 788 -13.54 -12.67 45.83
N GLU A 789 -13.50 -13.49 46.89
CA GLU A 789 -12.46 -13.36 47.92
C GLU A 789 -11.07 -13.75 47.40
N GLU A 790 -10.97 -14.77 46.54
CA GLU A 790 -9.70 -15.08 45.91
C GLU A 790 -9.22 -13.94 44.99
N ALA A 791 -10.13 -13.35 44.19
CA ALA A 791 -9.79 -12.22 43.32
C ALA A 791 -9.29 -11.02 44.13
N TRP A 792 -9.95 -10.73 45.25
CA TRP A 792 -9.52 -9.67 46.17
C TRP A 792 -8.15 -9.96 46.79
N ALA A 793 -7.92 -11.17 47.29
CA ALA A 793 -6.64 -11.57 47.87
C ALA A 793 -5.49 -11.58 46.84
N ARG A 794 -5.77 -11.98 45.60
CA ARG A 794 -4.81 -11.89 44.49
C ARG A 794 -4.50 -10.43 44.13
N LEU A 795 -5.50 -9.55 44.11
CA LEU A 795 -5.32 -8.13 43.88
C LEU A 795 -4.49 -7.48 44.99
N GLU A 796 -4.78 -7.78 46.26
CA GLU A 796 -4.01 -7.24 47.39
C GLU A 796 -2.53 -7.62 47.30
N ARG A 797 -2.22 -8.88 46.98
CA ARG A 797 -0.84 -9.34 46.75
C ARG A 797 -0.18 -8.63 45.57
N LEU A 798 -0.90 -8.44 44.46
CA LEU A 798 -0.40 -7.73 43.28
C LEU A 798 -0.06 -6.27 43.63
N LEU A 799 -0.91 -5.59 44.38
CA LEU A 799 -0.69 -4.21 44.78
C LEU A 799 0.47 -4.09 45.79
N PHE A 800 0.65 -5.05 46.70
CA PHE A 800 1.85 -5.10 47.55
C PHE A 800 3.13 -5.33 46.74
N HIS A 801 3.09 -6.18 45.72
CA HIS A 801 4.23 -6.37 44.81
C HIS A 801 4.64 -5.06 44.13
N TYR A 802 3.66 -4.24 43.70
CA TYR A 802 3.91 -2.90 43.16
C TYR A 802 4.07 -1.81 44.23
N ALA A 803 4.07 -2.13 45.52
CA ALA A 803 4.47 -1.22 46.59
C ALA A 803 5.98 -1.28 46.88
N ASP A 804 6.70 -2.27 46.33
CA ASP A 804 8.16 -2.38 46.41
C ASP A 804 8.84 -1.46 45.37
N PRO A 805 9.73 -0.54 45.79
CA PRO A 805 10.52 0.29 44.88
C PRO A 805 11.32 -0.50 43.83
N ALA A 806 11.74 -1.73 44.13
CA ALA A 806 12.52 -2.58 43.23
C ALA A 806 11.68 -3.19 42.09
N THR A 807 10.37 -3.29 42.27
CA THR A 807 9.43 -3.77 41.25
C THR A 807 9.24 -2.73 40.17
N GLY A 808 9.47 -3.12 38.92
CA GLY A 808 9.21 -2.28 37.76
C GLY A 808 8.00 -2.76 36.94
N TYR A 809 7.48 -1.87 36.11
CA TYR A 809 6.33 -2.11 35.25
C TYR A 809 6.78 -2.78 33.95
N LEU A 810 6.90 -4.12 33.98
CA LEU A 810 7.36 -4.91 32.84
C LEU A 810 6.37 -4.82 31.66
N SER A 811 6.87 -4.62 30.45
CA SER A 811 6.02 -4.68 29.24
C SER A 811 5.58 -6.11 28.95
N ARG A 812 4.29 -6.31 28.68
CA ARG A 812 3.69 -7.60 28.27
C ARG A 812 3.96 -8.76 29.23
N ALA A 813 3.88 -8.53 30.53
CA ALA A 813 4.10 -9.56 31.56
C ALA A 813 3.34 -10.87 31.29
N LEU A 814 2.11 -10.79 30.75
CA LEU A 814 1.34 -11.94 30.28
C LEU A 814 0.75 -11.63 28.89
N PRO A 815 1.43 -12.00 27.79
CA PRO A 815 0.96 -11.69 26.42
C PRO A 815 -0.33 -12.44 26.09
N PHE A 816 -1.23 -11.78 25.35
CA PHE A 816 -2.51 -12.38 24.92
C PHE A 816 -2.31 -13.46 23.84
N ARG A 817 -1.39 -13.19 22.90
CA ARG A 817 -0.91 -14.11 21.86
C ARG A 817 0.56 -13.81 21.58
N GLU A 818 1.37 -14.85 21.36
CA GLU A 818 2.76 -14.69 20.92
C GLU A 818 2.80 -14.03 19.53
N GLY A 819 3.71 -13.07 19.35
CA GLY A 819 3.93 -12.39 18.06
C GLY A 819 2.94 -11.29 17.68
N ASP A 820 1.84 -11.11 18.43
CA ASP A 820 0.94 -9.97 18.26
C ASP A 820 1.67 -8.67 18.65
N ALA A 821 1.51 -7.54 17.96
CA ALA A 821 2.22 -6.27 18.27
C ALA A 821 1.30 -5.04 18.18
N ASP A 822 -0.01 -5.24 18.32
CA ASP A 822 -1.04 -4.22 18.07
C ASP A 822 -1.48 -3.43 19.33
N GLY A 823 -0.76 -3.54 20.45
CA GLY A 823 -1.06 -2.80 21.67
C GLY A 823 -0.68 -1.32 21.57
N ASP A 824 -1.49 -0.44 22.21
CA ASP A 824 -1.34 1.03 22.16
C ASP A 824 0.08 1.55 22.49
N TYR A 825 0.83 0.81 23.31
CA TYR A 825 2.17 1.20 23.78
C TYR A 825 3.29 0.28 23.28
N ASP A 826 2.99 -0.70 22.42
CA ASP A 826 3.98 -1.70 21.98
C ASP A 826 5.10 -1.08 21.13
N HIS A 827 4.76 -0.08 20.32
CA HIS A 827 5.76 0.73 19.61
C HIS A 827 6.69 1.46 20.58
N LEU A 828 6.14 2.07 21.64
CA LEU A 828 6.93 2.76 22.67
C LEU A 828 7.78 1.78 23.48
N ALA A 829 7.29 0.56 23.71
CA ALA A 829 8.04 -0.50 24.35
C ALA A 829 9.05 -1.19 23.41
N ARG A 830 9.09 -0.83 22.12
CA ARG A 830 9.94 -1.44 21.07
C ARG A 830 9.76 -2.97 20.99
N VAL A 831 8.52 -3.46 21.14
CA VAL A 831 8.22 -4.91 21.24
C VAL A 831 8.84 -5.70 20.11
N LEU A 832 8.70 -5.25 18.86
CA LEU A 832 9.25 -5.92 17.68
C LEU A 832 10.77 -6.11 17.71
N GLU A 833 11.48 -5.30 18.48
CA GLU A 833 12.93 -5.33 18.55
C GLU A 833 13.44 -6.40 19.52
N TRP A 834 12.86 -6.48 20.73
CA TRP A 834 13.27 -7.47 21.72
C TRP A 834 12.54 -8.80 21.61
N SER A 835 11.35 -8.84 20.99
CA SER A 835 10.62 -10.10 20.77
C SER A 835 11.18 -10.91 19.61
N ALA A 836 11.72 -10.26 18.58
CA ALA A 836 12.36 -10.91 17.44
C ALA A 836 13.75 -11.48 17.79
N GLY A 837 14.39 -10.98 18.84
CA GLY A 837 15.70 -11.42 19.33
C GLY A 837 15.66 -12.63 20.28
N GLY A 838 14.63 -13.48 20.19
CA GLY A 838 14.25 -14.47 21.20
C GLY A 838 15.38 -15.24 21.90
N ALA A 839 15.17 -15.41 23.21
CA ALA A 839 15.91 -16.20 24.20
C ALA A 839 17.28 -15.66 24.64
N SER A 840 17.28 -14.78 25.65
CA SER A 840 18.27 -14.92 26.71
C SER A 840 17.87 -16.12 27.58
N ASP A 841 18.82 -17.01 27.87
CA ASP A 841 18.66 -18.27 28.63
C ASP A 841 18.10 -18.13 30.08
N ASP A 842 17.66 -16.94 30.50
CA ASP A 842 17.20 -16.65 31.86
C ASP A 842 15.67 -16.74 32.06
N GLU A 843 14.86 -17.00 31.03
CA GLU A 843 13.39 -17.13 31.18
C GLU A 843 12.91 -18.54 31.61
N ALA A 844 13.80 -19.38 32.15
CA ALA A 844 13.44 -20.72 32.64
C ALA A 844 13.06 -20.78 34.14
N ASP A 845 13.30 -19.74 34.94
CA ASP A 845 12.92 -19.71 36.36
C ASP A 845 12.30 -18.36 36.75
N GLY A 846 10.97 -18.33 36.94
CA GLY A 846 10.22 -17.17 37.42
C GLY A 846 8.74 -17.39 37.59
#